data_AF-A0A391PIQ9-F1
#
_entry.id   AF-A0A391PIQ9-F1
#
_cell.length_a   1.000
_cell.length_b   1.000
_cell.length_c   1.000
_cell.angle_alpha   90.00
_cell.angle_beta   90.00
_cell.angle_gamma   90.00
#
_symmetry.space_group_name_H-M   'P 1'
#
loop_
_entity.id
_entity.type
_entity.pdbx_description
1 polymer ?
#
loop_
_entity_poly.entity_id
_entity_poly.type
_entity_poly.pdbx_seq_one_letter_code
_entity_poly.pdbx_strand_id
1 'polypeptide(L)'
;MKKRILSGLLVAAMLLASLPTAAFAADDTNAEALDTGETQTILPQSEEDAEQSTVTAPSYEVSTTAELSNALTQIATRAEDEATIVLKADVTLPNDATSGYISFFGANGKHITVKSDEGEMKKLSFPSYGVLTGDCTFDNVNVTGSRLFCNGYHTIFTENSQIHLSETLYGGGYKTTVDSTYVVIAASGSINPSSSSGLHDVIGGSYQGSVEGDTYLEITGDIQMQSGNHLNPGCMTGDGSSGDGRDVPDVYVGGNATLIYDNKSSTASPAIEGTYGCEMKGDVTLDVRAGCVAGIVGTEEPVDKSIIRGNLHIIAGNPAYENTDRILRLGSNWPIVGAGHLFAAMPGAVGNYAINGNIVIDTYENVWAWDKGTEPDSYDLPNIYGALRGNVGGSITINVHGSHVEDITGADRSNVTGNVTINAVNAELKNSYYEDEDYDEGDIYANYSSIINGKCSINVDGGDVNIIQLTNFEQINEGSQITITGSPKIRTGVVSTSNYDTTPENVAVTLTDCTATIPFIQSSTHTHVTNNSDVKLNGLWLTGSLTVDEGSILKTDDLDDMELSGNVVVNGTWEQLFTNSSRAAAYDVTIEGTMTVGTGGKYIGHGSTHVAGDVSSCGMMALMKPSEFGGNYAGTNAELRLPAVVTNYTAADIPLKIGGLSTGTTTVNTVDPTNWQTLKKPALGDNYILSKKNTDAPAQDVFVLGNADAVGDGWFLKRMSDANGSNDYYMWQVANGVRVIFDKNGGDTEASPRIMSQEKVAGSANHFDLPTTNPTRTGYLFNGWNTKADGTGDAFTATTDVKNNMTVYAQWKPDEAYAVKIAPMNLTVYVGGDGYHGVIGEDGKFAANDLPDIGFYITLPDDINTMLGGTDENPVDLSDKLRLTSDDDNGTMRSWSLELYSDESKSHVMENGRRVYIYKLRQIDDGEETVPRVQFTGADGSVMTESKFQALLTDQFRNYKISVYQGLLDEQIYKATLTADGQTFTRPIKLGTGTLKVRGNNDTTYRAIENNTIPSVNPQEKDIMLVSTAQTDTQYYINNSGISASSDGVKLMVDHSLDDALLSAYINRTSNTEGKYSYQFRYLDLVDTSNGNTYVTMGAGQKMNLYWPVPSDAKSNSEFRIIHFKGIDRDSDADVNELLTTRIPEELTCETVTIGGQKFVKFAVDSFSPFALLYEKDTSTPTQPSGGEAPNQPGTPDTPVTPNQPNTPDVPSNPGTPDRTPKTGDTMNLALWLSLMGLSLAGLFGSLIVVKKNSYRGKRMK
;
A
#
# COMPACT_ATOMS: atom_id res chain seq x y z
N MET A 1 -7.01 34.44 -15.48
CA MET A 1 -8.07 35.42 -15.93
C MET A 1 -9.24 34.58 -16.59
N LYS A 2 -10.49 35.03 -16.98
CA LYS A 2 -11.58 34.28 -17.74
C LYS A 2 -12.67 35.02 -18.69
N LYS A 3 -12.51 35.26 -20.02
CA LYS A 3 -13.61 35.52 -21.04
C LYS A 3 -13.23 35.29 -22.56
N ARG A 4 -13.88 34.45 -23.39
CA ARG A 4 -15.12 33.65 -23.20
C ARG A 4 -15.35 32.48 -24.20
N ILE A 5 -15.88 31.35 -23.68
CA ILE A 5 -17.01 30.44 -24.11
C ILE A 5 -17.16 30.02 -25.62
N LEU A 6 -17.78 28.89 -26.06
CA LEU A 6 -18.77 27.88 -25.57
C LEU A 6 -18.32 26.49 -26.15
N SER A 7 -18.44 25.30 -25.51
CA SER A 7 -19.61 24.39 -25.39
C SER A 7 -20.51 24.24 -26.65
N GLY A 8 -21.02 23.06 -27.07
CA GLY A 8 -20.83 21.66 -26.63
C GLY A 8 -22.07 20.76 -26.94
N LEU A 9 -21.89 19.44 -27.18
CA LEU A 9 -22.90 18.34 -27.15
C LEU A 9 -22.12 16.99 -27.24
N LEU A 10 -22.29 15.94 -26.42
CA LEU A 10 -23.46 15.07 -26.10
C LEU A 10 -23.87 14.11 -27.27
N VAL A 11 -24.14 12.79 -27.07
CA VAL A 11 -24.20 11.97 -25.83
C VAL A 11 -24.15 10.44 -26.10
N ALA A 12 -23.65 9.65 -25.11
CA ALA A 12 -23.99 8.24 -24.77
C ALA A 12 -23.79 7.08 -25.82
N ALA A 13 -23.77 5.77 -25.48
CA ALA A 13 -23.97 5.06 -24.18
C ALA A 13 -23.38 3.61 -24.16
N MET A 14 -23.12 3.07 -22.94
CA MET A 14 -23.20 1.64 -22.53
C MET A 14 -22.20 0.62 -23.14
N LEU A 15 -21.71 -0.43 -22.43
CA LEU A 15 -21.86 -0.88 -21.02
C LEU A 15 -20.61 -1.70 -20.56
N LEU A 16 -20.47 -1.92 -19.24
CA LEU A 16 -19.60 -2.84 -18.45
C LEU A 16 -18.83 -3.97 -19.21
N ALA A 17 -17.61 -4.38 -18.83
CA ALA A 17 -16.63 -3.96 -17.79
C ALA A 17 -15.26 -4.70 -18.10
N SER A 18 -14.25 -4.93 -17.23
CA SER A 18 -14.02 -4.76 -15.78
C SER A 18 -12.52 -4.87 -15.39
N LEU A 19 -12.08 -4.03 -14.44
CA LEU A 19 -10.91 -4.18 -13.53
C LEU A 19 -9.47 -4.21 -14.14
N PRO A 20 -8.41 -3.87 -13.35
CA PRO A 20 -7.34 -3.00 -13.85
C PRO A 20 -5.90 -3.56 -13.80
N THR A 21 -4.98 -2.80 -14.39
CA THR A 21 -3.51 -2.86 -14.21
C THR A 21 -3.04 -2.16 -12.93
N ALA A 22 -1.78 -2.45 -12.54
CA ALA A 22 -1.08 -1.86 -11.38
C ALA A 22 0.09 -0.93 -11.84
N ALA A 23 1.07 -0.72 -10.94
CA ALA A 23 2.19 0.27 -10.94
C ALA A 23 1.80 1.67 -10.41
N PHE A 24 2.42 2.28 -9.38
CA PHE A 24 3.84 2.44 -8.95
C PHE A 24 4.55 3.64 -9.65
N ALA A 25 5.32 4.53 -8.99
CA ALA A 25 5.49 4.83 -7.55
C ALA A 25 6.27 6.17 -7.29
N ALA A 26 6.67 6.37 -6.03
CA ALA A 26 7.93 6.99 -5.54
C ALA A 26 8.07 8.53 -5.35
N ASP A 27 8.97 8.84 -4.39
CA ASP A 27 9.70 10.07 -4.05
C ASP A 27 8.99 11.33 -3.48
N ASP A 28 9.54 12.02 -2.47
CA ASP A 28 10.56 11.65 -1.46
C ASP A 28 10.54 12.64 -0.25
N THR A 29 11.21 12.26 0.84
CA THR A 29 11.66 13.05 2.01
C THR A 29 10.59 13.56 3.00
N ASN A 30 10.65 13.08 4.25
CA ASN A 30 11.57 13.65 5.24
C ASN A 30 11.68 12.73 6.48
N ALA A 31 12.80 12.81 7.20
CA ALA A 31 13.06 11.98 8.37
C ALA A 31 12.62 12.67 9.68
N GLU A 32 11.87 11.94 10.50
CA GLU A 32 11.95 12.04 11.97
C GLU A 32 12.21 10.62 12.51
N ALA A 33 12.88 10.51 13.65
CA ALA A 33 13.32 9.23 14.18
C ALA A 33 12.13 8.41 14.73
N LEU A 34 12.08 7.10 14.45
CA LEU A 34 11.26 6.22 15.27
C LEU A 34 11.87 6.12 16.67
N ASP A 35 11.07 6.54 17.65
CA ASP A 35 11.32 6.28 19.06
C ASP A 35 11.40 4.76 19.31
N THR A 36 12.21 4.34 20.28
CA THR A 36 12.45 2.92 20.54
C THR A 36 11.22 2.29 21.20
N GLY A 37 10.32 1.76 20.37
CA GLY A 37 9.20 0.94 20.78
C GLY A 37 9.68 -0.39 21.37
N GLU A 38 10.14 -0.36 22.62
CA GLU A 38 10.40 -1.55 23.42
C GLU A 38 9.18 -2.48 23.35
N THR A 39 9.36 -3.67 22.79
CA THR A 39 8.41 -4.76 22.95
C THR A 39 8.41 -5.16 24.41
N GLN A 40 7.53 -4.52 25.20
CA GLN A 40 7.34 -4.83 26.60
C GLN A 40 6.97 -6.30 26.76
N THR A 41 7.96 -7.11 27.12
CA THR A 41 7.74 -8.37 27.81
C THR A 41 6.78 -8.09 28.95
N ILE A 42 5.68 -8.85 29.03
CA ILE A 42 4.72 -8.74 30.11
C ILE A 42 5.34 -9.38 31.36
N LEU A 43 6.29 -8.66 31.95
CA LEU A 43 6.57 -8.76 33.37
C LEU A 43 5.26 -8.41 34.10
N PRO A 44 4.83 -9.21 35.09
CA PRO A 44 3.73 -8.78 35.95
C PRO A 44 4.17 -7.50 36.68
N GLN A 45 3.52 -6.37 36.36
CA GLN A 45 3.72 -5.14 37.13
C GLN A 45 3.35 -5.40 38.59
N SER A 46 4.18 -4.90 39.50
CA SER A 46 3.93 -4.92 40.93
C SER A 46 2.62 -4.19 41.26
N GLU A 47 1.71 -4.87 41.98
CA GLU A 47 0.60 -4.20 42.64
C GLU A 47 1.12 -3.30 43.77
N GLU A 48 1.32 -2.01 43.50
CA GLU A 48 1.26 -0.96 44.54
C GLU A 48 -0.06 -0.19 44.42
N ASP A 49 -0.56 0.28 45.58
CA ASP A 49 -1.84 0.99 45.77
C ASP A 49 -3.15 0.22 45.45
N ALA A 50 -3.15 -1.07 45.79
CA ALA A 50 -4.26 -1.65 46.56
C ALA A 50 -3.78 -1.91 48.01
N GLU A 51 -4.63 -1.73 49.03
CA GLU A 51 -4.30 -2.11 50.43
C GLU A 51 -4.31 -3.64 50.62
N GLN A 52 -3.36 -4.33 49.97
CA GLN A 52 -3.15 -5.75 50.17
C GLN A 52 -2.30 -5.96 51.43
N SER A 53 -2.81 -6.77 52.37
CA SER A 53 -2.15 -6.98 53.66
C SER A 53 -0.79 -7.66 53.46
N THR A 54 0.31 -6.96 53.78
CA THR A 54 1.69 -7.42 53.58
C THR A 54 2.04 -8.64 54.44
N VAL A 55 1.63 -9.83 54.01
CA VAL A 55 2.10 -11.11 54.52
C VAL A 55 3.49 -11.36 53.92
N THR A 56 4.53 -10.93 54.64
CA THR A 56 5.92 -11.24 54.26
C THR A 56 6.06 -12.76 54.09
N ALA A 57 6.43 -13.22 52.89
CA ALA A 57 6.54 -14.64 52.58
C ALA A 57 7.40 -15.35 53.65
N PRO A 58 6.94 -16.50 54.20
CA PRO A 58 7.59 -17.15 55.33
C PRO A 58 9.04 -17.51 55.01
N SER A 59 9.96 -16.86 55.71
CA SER A 59 11.40 -17.00 55.53
C SER A 59 12.00 -18.01 56.51
N TYR A 60 12.82 -18.94 56.02
CA TYR A 60 13.43 -20.02 56.77
C TYR A 60 14.96 -19.95 56.67
N GLU A 61 15.63 -19.66 57.79
CA GLU A 61 17.09 -19.72 57.86
C GLU A 61 17.56 -21.18 57.96
N VAL A 62 18.51 -21.58 57.11
CA VAL A 62 18.98 -22.96 56.99
C VAL A 62 20.51 -23.01 56.99
N SER A 63 21.09 -23.77 57.92
CA SER A 63 22.54 -24.03 57.99
C SER A 63 22.91 -25.50 57.71
N THR A 64 21.92 -26.40 57.65
CA THR A 64 22.12 -27.86 57.58
C THR A 64 21.03 -28.57 56.78
N THR A 65 21.32 -29.77 56.29
CA THR A 65 20.36 -30.65 55.60
C THR A 65 19.14 -30.99 56.45
N ALA A 66 19.29 -31.07 57.78
CA ALA A 66 18.20 -31.35 58.70
C ALA A 66 17.26 -30.15 58.86
N GLU A 67 17.79 -28.93 58.91
CA GLU A 67 17.00 -27.70 58.89
C GLU A 67 16.29 -27.52 57.54
N LEU A 68 16.94 -27.85 56.43
CA LEU A 68 16.30 -27.81 55.10
C LEU A 68 15.10 -28.76 55.03
N SER A 69 15.26 -30.00 55.47
CA SER A 69 14.16 -30.99 55.50
C SER A 69 13.00 -30.54 56.40
N ASN A 70 13.30 -29.94 57.56
CA ASN A 70 12.29 -29.35 58.45
C ASN A 70 11.61 -28.11 57.84
N ALA A 71 12.33 -27.28 57.07
CA ALA A 71 11.78 -26.11 56.39
C ALA A 71 10.82 -26.52 55.27
N LEU A 72 11.25 -27.41 54.36
CA LEU A 72 10.41 -27.93 53.27
C LEU A 72 9.15 -28.63 53.81
N THR A 73 9.26 -29.38 54.91
CA THR A 73 8.09 -30.01 55.58
C THR A 73 7.11 -28.97 56.13
N GLN A 74 7.59 -27.83 56.63
CA GLN A 74 6.72 -26.74 57.08
C GLN A 74 6.06 -26.00 55.91
N ILE A 75 6.82 -25.68 54.86
CA ILE A 75 6.32 -25.03 53.65
C ILE A 75 5.20 -25.87 53.00
N ALA A 76 5.40 -27.18 52.87
CA ALA A 76 4.41 -28.14 52.34
C ALA A 76 3.12 -28.27 53.16
N THR A 77 3.03 -27.66 54.35
CA THR A 77 1.84 -27.66 55.21
C THR A 77 1.24 -26.27 55.47
N ARG A 78 1.80 -25.22 54.86
CA ARG A 78 1.32 -23.83 55.00
C ARG A 78 0.21 -23.48 54.00
N ALA A 79 -0.55 -22.45 54.36
CA ALA A 79 -1.61 -21.90 53.52
C ALA A 79 -1.05 -20.88 52.51
N GLU A 80 0.02 -20.19 52.88
CA GLU A 80 0.79 -19.29 52.02
C GLU A 80 1.44 -20.08 50.88
N ASP A 81 1.31 -19.62 49.64
CA ASP A 81 1.79 -20.33 48.45
C ASP A 81 3.25 -20.00 48.09
N GLU A 82 3.77 -18.88 48.57
CA GLU A 82 5.19 -18.53 48.49
C GLU A 82 5.96 -18.85 49.78
N ALA A 83 7.26 -19.12 49.67
CA ALA A 83 8.19 -19.17 50.79
C ALA A 83 9.61 -18.75 50.38
N THR A 84 10.43 -18.35 51.35
CA THR A 84 11.85 -18.03 51.14
C THR A 84 12.74 -18.94 51.99
N ILE A 85 13.79 -19.50 51.40
CA ILE A 85 14.84 -20.26 52.11
C ILE A 85 16.12 -19.44 52.06
N VAL A 86 16.67 -19.11 53.23
CA VAL A 86 17.92 -18.34 53.38
C VAL A 86 19.05 -19.26 53.83
N LEU A 87 19.96 -19.57 52.92
CA LEU A 87 21.14 -20.40 53.16
C LEU A 87 22.19 -19.61 53.94
N LYS A 88 22.45 -20.06 55.17
CA LYS A 88 23.50 -19.52 56.06
C LYS A 88 24.85 -20.22 55.89
N ALA A 89 24.83 -21.44 55.35
CA ALA A 89 25.99 -22.26 55.04
C ALA A 89 25.74 -23.07 53.75
N ASP A 90 26.77 -23.73 53.24
CA ASP A 90 26.63 -24.71 52.14
C ASP A 90 25.77 -25.89 52.61
N VAL A 91 24.72 -26.22 51.85
CA VAL A 91 23.79 -27.32 52.15
C VAL A 91 23.82 -28.38 51.07
N THR A 92 24.09 -29.62 51.47
CA THR A 92 23.99 -30.81 50.62
C THR A 92 22.65 -31.51 50.87
N LEU A 93 21.91 -31.82 49.82
CA LEU A 93 20.66 -32.57 49.89
C LEU A 93 20.91 -34.06 50.19
N PRO A 94 19.96 -34.76 50.83
CA PRO A 94 20.09 -36.18 51.06
C PRO A 94 19.82 -36.96 49.76
N ASN A 95 20.58 -38.02 49.54
CA ASN A 95 20.23 -39.11 48.63
C ASN A 95 20.65 -40.46 49.24
N ASP A 96 20.07 -41.54 48.76
CA ASP A 96 20.42 -42.90 49.21
C ASP A 96 20.19 -43.96 48.11
N ALA A 97 20.66 -45.18 48.35
CA ALA A 97 20.49 -46.28 47.40
C ALA A 97 19.01 -46.71 47.20
N THR A 98 18.12 -46.37 48.14
CA THR A 98 16.68 -46.68 48.10
C THR A 98 15.87 -45.71 47.23
N SER A 99 16.33 -44.47 47.11
CA SER A 99 15.86 -43.43 46.20
C SER A 99 16.55 -43.47 44.82
N GLY A 100 17.40 -44.46 44.56
CA GLY A 100 18.19 -44.54 43.33
C GLY A 100 19.23 -43.43 43.20
N TYR A 101 19.69 -42.89 44.34
CA TYR A 101 20.57 -41.71 44.47
C TYR A 101 19.95 -40.38 44.03
N ILE A 102 18.62 -40.31 43.86
CA ILE A 102 17.89 -39.07 43.57
C ILE A 102 17.75 -38.21 44.83
N SER A 103 18.00 -36.90 44.71
CA SER A 103 17.67 -35.87 45.69
C SER A 103 16.45 -35.06 45.24
N PHE A 104 15.51 -34.83 46.16
CA PHE A 104 14.31 -34.02 45.91
C PHE A 104 14.41 -32.66 46.60
N PHE A 105 13.95 -31.60 45.93
CA PHE A 105 13.90 -30.24 46.47
C PHE A 105 12.55 -29.57 46.18
N GLY A 106 12.06 -28.76 47.12
CA GLY A 106 10.81 -27.99 47.00
C GLY A 106 9.64 -28.53 47.83
N ALA A 107 8.46 -27.92 47.64
CA ALA A 107 7.18 -28.40 48.13
C ALA A 107 6.11 -28.26 47.03
N ASN A 108 5.34 -29.33 46.76
CA ASN A 108 4.36 -29.34 45.66
C ASN A 108 3.28 -28.26 45.83
N GLY A 109 2.99 -27.53 44.74
CA GLY A 109 2.02 -26.43 44.74
C GLY A 109 2.46 -25.21 45.55
N LYS A 110 3.78 -24.98 45.66
CA LYS A 110 4.38 -23.82 46.32
C LYS A 110 5.52 -23.25 45.47
N HIS A 111 5.71 -21.93 45.52
CA HIS A 111 6.87 -21.24 44.95
C HIS A 111 7.90 -20.97 46.04
N ILE A 112 9.15 -21.38 45.82
CA ILE A 112 10.24 -21.29 46.80
C ILE A 112 11.41 -20.50 46.23
N THR A 113 11.62 -19.30 46.77
CA THR A 113 12.82 -18.50 46.50
C THR A 113 13.95 -18.93 47.43
N VAL A 114 15.03 -19.48 46.86
CA VAL A 114 16.24 -19.86 47.58
C VAL A 114 17.27 -18.76 47.40
N LYS A 115 17.77 -18.21 48.51
CA LYS A 115 18.84 -17.22 48.50
C LYS A 115 19.89 -17.44 49.58
N SER A 116 21.06 -16.84 49.42
CA SER A 116 22.10 -16.85 50.45
C SER A 116 21.97 -15.68 51.43
N ASP A 117 22.66 -15.78 52.57
CA ASP A 117 22.79 -14.67 53.52
C ASP A 117 23.57 -13.47 52.93
N GLU A 118 23.37 -12.28 53.48
CA GLU A 118 23.96 -11.05 52.95
C GLU A 118 25.50 -11.10 52.91
N GLY A 119 26.05 -11.06 51.69
CA GLY A 119 27.50 -10.90 51.43
C GLY A 119 28.27 -12.16 51.03
N GLU A 120 27.69 -13.37 51.09
CA GLU A 120 28.36 -14.60 50.63
C GLU A 120 27.39 -15.58 49.94
N MET A 121 27.64 -15.90 48.66
CA MET A 121 26.94 -16.96 47.94
C MET A 121 27.26 -18.35 48.53
N LYS A 122 26.22 -19.06 48.99
CA LYS A 122 26.30 -20.44 49.50
C LYS A 122 25.89 -21.45 48.43
N LYS A 123 26.26 -22.71 48.65
CA LYS A 123 25.92 -23.82 47.76
C LYS A 123 24.64 -24.55 48.16
N LEU A 124 23.82 -24.89 47.17
CA LEU A 124 22.81 -25.93 47.26
C LEU A 124 23.28 -27.11 46.39
N SER A 125 23.59 -28.25 47.01
CA SER A 125 24.26 -29.37 46.34
C SER A 125 23.37 -30.61 46.25
N PHE A 126 23.05 -31.03 45.03
CA PHE A 126 22.42 -32.31 44.70
C PHE A 126 23.53 -33.35 44.44
N PRO A 127 23.74 -34.39 45.28
CA PRO A 127 24.92 -35.26 45.15
C PRO A 127 24.97 -36.18 43.92
N SER A 128 23.90 -36.22 43.12
CA SER A 128 23.78 -36.96 41.87
C SER A 128 22.64 -36.32 41.06
N TYR A 129 21.54 -37.05 40.84
CA TYR A 129 20.34 -36.51 40.17
C TYR A 129 19.50 -35.65 41.13
N GLY A 130 19.18 -34.43 40.73
CA GLY A 130 18.21 -33.56 41.40
C GLY A 130 16.85 -33.57 40.71
N VAL A 131 15.77 -33.61 41.48
CA VAL A 131 14.38 -33.49 40.99
C VAL A 131 13.66 -32.41 41.80
N LEU A 132 13.08 -31.42 41.11
CA LEU A 132 12.28 -30.38 41.75
C LEU A 132 10.83 -30.84 42.01
N THR A 133 10.16 -30.16 42.93
CA THR A 133 8.80 -30.48 43.39
C THR A 133 8.16 -29.19 43.88
N GLY A 134 7.50 -28.44 43.00
CA GLY A 134 7.12 -27.05 43.24
C GLY A 134 8.08 -26.06 42.59
N ASP A 135 7.57 -24.85 42.33
CA ASP A 135 8.27 -23.79 41.60
C ASP A 135 9.45 -23.24 42.42
N CYS A 136 10.54 -22.89 41.74
CA CYS A 136 11.82 -22.57 42.38
C CYS A 136 12.51 -21.37 41.72
N THR A 137 12.83 -20.36 42.52
CA THR A 137 13.70 -19.25 42.10
C THR A 137 15.01 -19.31 42.87
N PHE A 138 16.14 -19.47 42.18
CA PHE A 138 17.47 -19.49 42.76
C PHE A 138 18.15 -18.12 42.54
N ASP A 139 18.26 -17.32 43.60
CA ASP A 139 18.81 -15.95 43.59
C ASP A 139 19.99 -15.82 44.56
N ASN A 140 21.17 -15.42 44.08
CA ASN A 140 22.41 -15.45 44.86
C ASN A 140 22.68 -16.83 45.51
N VAL A 141 22.59 -17.92 44.73
CA VAL A 141 22.91 -19.30 45.15
C VAL A 141 23.78 -19.99 44.12
N ASN A 142 24.73 -20.82 44.56
CA ASN A 142 25.50 -21.72 43.70
C ASN A 142 24.85 -23.13 43.71
N VAL A 143 24.11 -23.48 42.66
CA VAL A 143 23.43 -24.77 42.52
C VAL A 143 24.37 -25.79 41.87
N THR A 144 24.62 -26.92 42.51
CA THR A 144 25.56 -27.95 42.00
C THR A 144 24.93 -29.34 41.92
N GLY A 145 25.28 -30.13 40.90
CA GLY A 145 24.81 -31.51 40.76
C GLY A 145 25.33 -32.24 39.51
N SER A 146 24.73 -33.39 39.18
CA SER A 146 25.00 -34.10 37.92
C SER A 146 23.94 -33.80 36.87
N ARG A 147 22.76 -34.44 36.93
CA ARG A 147 21.55 -34.08 36.17
C ARG A 147 20.56 -33.33 37.07
N LEU A 148 19.83 -32.37 36.53
CA LEU A 148 18.74 -31.67 37.22
C LEU A 148 17.46 -31.76 36.39
N PHE A 149 16.37 -32.19 37.02
CA PHE A 149 15.03 -32.28 36.42
C PHE A 149 14.12 -31.25 37.11
N CYS A 150 13.74 -30.20 36.39
CA CYS A 150 12.82 -29.16 36.88
C CYS A 150 11.38 -29.67 36.99
N ASN A 151 11.10 -30.85 36.41
CA ASN A 151 9.92 -31.66 36.71
C ASN A 151 8.58 -30.97 36.40
N GLY A 152 8.59 -30.05 35.42
CA GLY A 152 7.43 -29.28 34.98
C GLY A 152 7.10 -28.03 35.81
N TYR A 153 7.93 -27.67 36.78
CA TYR A 153 7.72 -26.49 37.63
C TYR A 153 8.48 -25.26 37.08
N HIS A 154 7.93 -24.06 37.32
CA HIS A 154 8.57 -22.80 36.95
C HIS A 154 9.90 -22.67 37.69
N THR A 155 11.00 -22.67 36.94
CA THR A 155 12.35 -22.73 37.50
C THR A 155 13.22 -21.61 36.96
N ILE A 156 13.65 -20.71 37.83
CA ILE A 156 14.40 -19.49 37.48
C ILE A 156 15.76 -19.51 38.17
N PHE A 157 16.84 -19.38 37.41
CA PHE A 157 18.19 -19.12 37.91
C PHE A 157 18.57 -17.68 37.53
N THR A 158 18.53 -16.75 38.50
CA THR A 158 18.77 -15.32 38.25
C THR A 158 20.23 -15.03 37.86
N GLU A 159 20.50 -13.85 37.29
CA GLU A 159 21.87 -13.37 37.02
C GLU A 159 22.79 -13.32 38.26
N ASN A 160 22.22 -13.18 39.46
CA ASN A 160 22.97 -13.20 40.72
C ASN A 160 23.49 -14.60 41.11
N SER A 161 23.02 -15.67 40.45
CA SER A 161 23.27 -17.06 40.83
C SER A 161 24.35 -17.73 39.99
N GLN A 162 24.78 -18.90 40.49
CA GLN A 162 25.66 -19.81 39.77
C GLN A 162 25.03 -21.20 39.61
N ILE A 163 25.29 -21.86 38.49
CA ILE A 163 24.90 -23.25 38.25
C ILE A 163 26.08 -24.08 37.75
N HIS A 164 26.32 -25.24 38.36
CA HIS A 164 27.36 -26.18 37.95
C HIS A 164 26.79 -27.61 37.91
N LEU A 165 26.35 -28.02 36.73
CA LEU A 165 25.90 -29.39 36.45
C LEU A 165 26.96 -30.12 35.62
N SER A 166 27.35 -31.32 36.04
CA SER A 166 28.31 -32.14 35.28
C SER A 166 27.67 -32.90 34.10
N GLU A 167 26.35 -32.89 34.01
CA GLU A 167 25.51 -33.48 32.95
C GLU A 167 24.35 -32.51 32.64
N THR A 168 23.32 -32.98 31.94
CA THR A 168 22.19 -32.21 31.38
C THR A 168 21.23 -31.60 32.43
N LEU A 169 20.66 -30.43 32.11
CA LEU A 169 19.44 -29.90 32.73
C LEU A 169 18.21 -30.23 31.87
N TYR A 170 17.15 -30.76 32.48
CA TYR A 170 15.85 -31.01 31.86
C TYR A 170 14.77 -30.14 32.52
N GLY A 171 13.94 -29.45 31.72
CA GLY A 171 12.80 -28.69 32.23
C GLY A 171 11.63 -29.58 32.67
N GLY A 172 11.46 -30.73 32.03
CA GLY A 172 10.42 -31.70 32.33
C GLY A 172 10.81 -32.78 33.35
N GLY A 173 10.04 -33.86 33.36
CA GLY A 173 10.11 -34.93 34.35
C GLY A 173 11.24 -35.94 34.13
N TYR A 174 11.62 -36.63 35.22
CA TYR A 174 12.44 -37.84 35.15
C TYR A 174 11.54 -39.06 34.96
N LYS A 175 11.54 -39.63 33.75
CA LYS A 175 10.75 -40.81 33.34
C LYS A 175 9.24 -40.64 33.55
N THR A 176 8.77 -39.41 33.41
CA THR A 176 7.42 -38.95 33.73
C THR A 176 6.98 -37.90 32.72
N THR A 177 5.71 -37.93 32.34
CA THR A 177 5.07 -36.84 31.60
C THR A 177 4.65 -35.75 32.58
N VAL A 178 4.75 -34.49 32.16
CA VAL A 178 4.37 -33.30 32.95
C VAL A 178 3.41 -32.40 32.16
N ASP A 179 2.70 -31.50 32.85
CA ASP A 179 1.66 -30.68 32.22
C ASP A 179 2.23 -29.57 31.32
N SER A 180 3.30 -28.90 31.73
CA SER A 180 4.03 -27.86 30.96
C SER A 180 5.48 -27.76 31.45
N THR A 181 6.33 -26.93 30.84
CA THR A 181 7.64 -26.55 31.42
C THR A 181 7.95 -25.06 31.24
N TYR A 182 8.62 -24.46 32.23
CA TYR A 182 9.10 -23.07 32.17
C TYR A 182 10.45 -22.94 32.89
N VAL A 183 11.53 -22.70 32.14
CA VAL A 183 12.89 -22.62 32.66
C VAL A 183 13.60 -21.35 32.16
N VAL A 184 14.18 -20.58 33.07
CA VAL A 184 14.99 -19.38 32.77
C VAL A 184 16.37 -19.51 33.40
N ILE A 185 17.43 -19.36 32.60
CA ILE A 185 18.84 -19.48 33.02
C ILE A 185 19.60 -18.19 32.67
N ALA A 186 19.45 -17.19 33.53
CA ALA A 186 20.25 -15.95 33.49
C ALA A 186 21.56 -16.04 34.30
N ALA A 187 21.71 -17.10 35.11
CA ALA A 187 22.88 -17.38 35.95
C ALA A 187 24.20 -17.57 35.19
N SER A 188 25.31 -17.57 35.93
CA SER A 188 26.65 -17.91 35.40
C SER A 188 27.08 -19.33 35.76
N GLY A 189 28.04 -19.91 35.05
CA GLY A 189 28.67 -21.18 35.42
C GLY A 189 28.80 -22.17 34.27
N SER A 190 28.29 -23.38 34.44
CA SER A 190 28.52 -24.51 33.53
C SER A 190 27.42 -25.57 33.60
N ILE A 191 26.91 -26.00 32.45
CA ILE A 191 26.01 -27.17 32.32
C ILE A 191 26.62 -28.12 31.29
N ASN A 192 26.80 -29.38 31.66
CA ASN A 192 27.48 -30.41 30.86
C ASN A 192 28.78 -29.93 30.16
N PRO A 193 29.78 -29.35 30.85
CA PRO A 193 30.99 -28.79 30.23
C PRO A 193 32.02 -29.84 29.76
N SER A 194 31.61 -31.08 29.46
CA SER A 194 32.54 -32.15 29.06
C SER A 194 31.89 -33.30 28.29
N SER A 195 32.51 -33.73 27.20
CA SER A 195 32.09 -34.85 26.33
C SER A 195 32.01 -36.25 26.95
N SER A 196 32.24 -36.40 28.26
CA SER A 196 32.12 -37.68 28.99
C SER A 196 30.73 -37.96 29.58
N SER A 197 29.78 -37.03 29.42
CA SER A 197 28.59 -36.90 30.28
C SER A 197 27.24 -37.06 29.58
N GLY A 198 27.23 -37.44 28.30
CA GLY A 198 26.02 -37.48 27.45
C GLY A 198 25.97 -36.31 26.47
N LEU A 199 25.10 -36.42 25.46
CA LEU A 199 25.08 -35.51 24.30
C LEU A 199 24.19 -34.26 24.48
N HIS A 200 23.56 -34.06 25.63
CA HIS A 200 22.56 -33.00 25.85
C HIS A 200 23.05 -31.99 26.88
N ASP A 201 22.95 -30.69 26.59
CA ASP A 201 23.30 -29.63 27.56
C ASP A 201 22.07 -29.16 28.34
N VAL A 202 21.08 -28.59 27.65
CA VAL A 202 19.82 -28.13 28.24
C VAL A 202 18.65 -28.53 27.35
N ILE A 203 17.66 -29.18 27.95
CA ILE A 203 16.48 -29.73 27.29
C ILE A 203 15.23 -29.14 27.93
N GLY A 204 14.36 -28.50 27.15
CA GLY A 204 13.16 -27.82 27.67
C GLY A 204 12.10 -28.77 28.23
N GLY A 205 11.96 -29.96 27.64
CA GLY A 205 10.97 -30.97 28.02
C GLY A 205 11.51 -32.10 28.91
N SER A 206 10.79 -33.22 28.90
CA SER A 206 10.99 -34.37 29.80
C SER A 206 12.02 -35.38 29.29
N TYR A 207 12.63 -36.12 30.22
CA TYR A 207 13.52 -37.25 29.93
C TYR A 207 12.75 -38.58 30.11
N GLN A 208 12.63 -39.36 29.04
CA GLN A 208 11.82 -40.59 28.97
C GLN A 208 10.35 -40.38 29.36
N GLY A 209 9.79 -39.24 28.96
CA GLY A 209 8.39 -38.83 29.14
C GLY A 209 8.06 -37.67 28.20
N SER A 210 6.81 -37.21 28.20
CA SER A 210 6.33 -36.11 27.34
C SER A 210 6.09 -34.81 28.13
N VAL A 211 5.60 -33.77 27.44
CA VAL A 211 4.90 -32.62 28.00
C VAL A 211 3.52 -32.53 27.33
N GLU A 212 2.45 -32.34 28.09
CA GLU A 212 1.07 -32.31 27.55
C GLU A 212 0.66 -30.94 26.98
N GLY A 213 1.21 -29.86 27.55
CA GLY A 213 1.06 -28.47 27.09
C GLY A 213 2.36 -27.90 26.55
N ASP A 214 2.60 -26.61 26.83
CA ASP A 214 3.71 -25.83 26.26
C ASP A 214 5.06 -26.09 26.97
N THR A 215 6.17 -25.83 26.26
CA THR A 215 7.52 -25.74 26.84
C THR A 215 8.16 -24.38 26.57
N TYR A 216 8.81 -23.82 27.60
CA TYR A 216 9.57 -22.57 27.53
C TYR A 216 10.95 -22.74 28.15
N LEU A 217 11.99 -22.42 27.39
CA LEU A 217 13.38 -22.45 27.82
C LEU A 217 14.10 -21.16 27.39
N GLU A 218 14.63 -20.40 28.34
CA GLU A 218 15.39 -19.17 28.10
C GLU A 218 16.79 -19.27 28.72
N ILE A 219 17.83 -18.90 27.96
CA ILE A 219 19.24 -18.94 28.40
C ILE A 219 19.92 -17.62 28.01
N THR A 220 19.99 -16.69 28.97
CA THR A 220 20.56 -15.33 28.81
C THR A 220 21.80 -15.09 29.70
N GLY A 221 22.27 -16.13 30.38
CA GLY A 221 23.39 -16.09 31.32
C GLY A 221 24.78 -16.22 30.69
N ASP A 222 25.78 -16.59 31.50
CA ASP A 222 27.14 -16.94 31.06
C ASP A 222 27.41 -18.41 31.42
N ILE A 223 26.92 -19.32 30.58
CA ILE A 223 26.93 -20.76 30.83
C ILE A 223 27.90 -21.45 29.87
N GLN A 224 28.96 -22.04 30.42
CA GLN A 224 29.84 -22.95 29.70
C GLN A 224 29.14 -24.27 29.40
N MET A 225 29.26 -24.76 28.17
CA MET A 225 28.63 -25.98 27.67
C MET A 225 29.61 -26.75 26.78
N GLN A 226 29.36 -28.04 26.54
CA GLN A 226 30.18 -28.86 25.64
C GLN A 226 29.75 -28.61 24.18
N SER A 227 30.56 -27.88 23.42
CA SER A 227 30.27 -27.59 22.02
C SER A 227 29.93 -28.84 21.19
N GLY A 228 28.90 -28.72 20.35
CA GLY A 228 28.34 -29.80 19.54
C GLY A 228 27.31 -30.69 20.24
N ASN A 229 27.00 -30.47 21.52
CA ASN A 229 25.87 -31.11 22.19
C ASN A 229 24.53 -30.46 21.83
N HIS A 230 23.45 -31.23 21.99
CA HIS A 230 22.07 -30.87 21.67
C HIS A 230 21.46 -29.93 22.73
N LEU A 231 20.77 -28.88 22.25
CA LEU A 231 20.01 -27.93 23.06
C LEU A 231 18.69 -27.61 22.36
N ASN A 232 17.57 -28.10 22.91
CA ASN A 232 16.24 -28.03 22.30
C ASN A 232 15.11 -27.85 23.31
N PRO A 233 13.95 -27.29 22.93
CA PRO A 233 12.79 -27.14 23.83
C PRO A 233 11.95 -28.43 23.97
N GLY A 234 12.35 -29.54 23.33
CA GLY A 234 11.60 -30.79 23.25
C GLY A 234 11.86 -31.79 24.37
N CYS A 235 11.30 -32.99 24.23
CA CYS A 235 11.51 -34.12 25.15
C CYS A 235 12.49 -35.13 24.57
N MET A 236 13.27 -35.82 25.41
CA MET A 236 14.26 -36.81 24.99
C MET A 236 13.90 -38.23 25.40
N THR A 237 14.04 -39.21 24.49
CA THR A 237 13.84 -40.64 24.80
C THR A 237 14.97 -41.26 25.65
N GLY A 238 16.13 -40.61 25.75
CA GLY A 238 17.31 -41.11 26.46
C GLY A 238 18.36 -40.02 26.69
N ASP A 239 19.63 -40.38 26.88
CA ASP A 239 20.76 -39.44 27.05
C ASP A 239 21.71 -39.34 25.84
N GLY A 240 21.24 -39.80 24.68
CA GLY A 240 21.96 -39.80 23.39
C GLY A 240 23.12 -40.81 23.30
N SER A 241 23.76 -41.14 24.42
CA SER A 241 25.06 -41.82 24.47
C SER A 241 25.02 -43.26 24.98
N SER A 242 24.13 -43.57 25.94
CA SER A 242 24.09 -44.88 26.60
C SER A 242 23.22 -45.91 25.87
N GLY A 243 22.33 -45.47 24.98
CA GLY A 243 21.32 -46.30 24.30
C GLY A 243 20.13 -46.67 25.18
N ASP A 244 19.98 -46.02 26.33
CA ASP A 244 18.88 -46.14 27.30
C ASP A 244 17.47 -45.85 26.71
N GLY A 245 17.38 -45.03 25.67
CA GLY A 245 16.12 -44.70 24.99
C GLY A 245 15.56 -45.76 24.04
N ARG A 246 16.25 -46.90 23.83
CA ARG A 246 15.85 -47.91 22.83
C ARG A 246 14.46 -48.50 23.06
N ASP A 247 14.10 -48.74 24.32
CA ASP A 247 12.87 -49.42 24.72
C ASP A 247 11.83 -48.42 25.30
N VAL A 248 12.02 -47.13 25.05
CA VAL A 248 11.16 -46.02 25.52
C VAL A 248 10.15 -45.65 24.44
N PRO A 249 8.87 -45.39 24.77
CA PRO A 249 7.88 -44.88 23.82
C PRO A 249 8.30 -43.53 23.20
N ASP A 250 7.77 -43.24 22.01
CA ASP A 250 8.00 -41.94 21.37
C ASP A 250 7.42 -40.80 22.22
N VAL A 251 8.22 -39.74 22.40
CA VAL A 251 7.93 -38.60 23.28
C VAL A 251 7.46 -37.40 22.47
N TYR A 252 6.71 -36.50 23.11
CA TYR A 252 6.12 -35.33 22.46
C TYR A 252 6.08 -34.09 23.36
N VAL A 253 5.91 -32.93 22.74
CA VAL A 253 5.36 -31.70 23.35
C VAL A 253 3.96 -31.49 22.78
N GLY A 254 2.97 -31.32 23.65
CA GLY A 254 1.56 -31.28 23.27
C GLY A 254 1.05 -29.90 22.85
N GLY A 255 1.63 -28.85 23.41
CA GLY A 255 1.45 -27.45 23.01
C GLY A 255 2.59 -26.94 22.13
N ASN A 256 2.87 -25.64 22.26
CA ASN A 256 3.94 -24.92 21.58
C ASN A 256 5.28 -25.08 22.31
N ALA A 257 6.40 -24.92 21.59
CA ALA A 257 7.74 -25.06 22.14
C ALA A 257 8.59 -23.83 21.82
N THR A 258 9.08 -23.12 22.86
CA THR A 258 9.90 -21.90 22.72
C THR A 258 11.27 -22.10 23.34
N LEU A 259 12.32 -21.78 22.57
CA LEU A 259 13.70 -21.69 23.04
C LEU A 259 14.26 -20.30 22.73
N ILE A 260 14.77 -19.60 23.74
CA ILE A 260 15.50 -18.34 23.64
C ILE A 260 16.95 -18.57 24.06
N TYR A 261 17.92 -18.19 23.22
CA TYR A 261 19.35 -18.34 23.46
C TYR A 261 20.11 -17.03 23.19
N ASP A 262 20.71 -16.50 24.24
CA ASP A 262 21.48 -15.25 24.26
C ASP A 262 22.67 -15.43 25.23
N ASN A 263 23.40 -16.54 25.07
CA ASN A 263 24.46 -16.95 26.00
C ASN A 263 25.69 -16.03 25.87
N LYS A 264 26.19 -15.54 27.00
CA LYS A 264 27.37 -14.65 27.08
C LYS A 264 28.69 -15.44 27.02
N SER A 265 28.64 -16.77 27.17
CA SER A 265 29.82 -17.62 27.16
C SER A 265 30.46 -17.74 25.78
N SER A 266 31.75 -17.39 25.67
CA SER A 266 32.53 -17.53 24.44
C SER A 266 33.07 -18.94 24.18
N THR A 267 32.80 -19.89 25.10
CA THR A 267 33.26 -21.29 25.00
C THR A 267 32.13 -22.30 24.77
N ALA A 268 30.87 -21.89 24.91
CA ALA A 268 29.72 -22.72 24.59
C ALA A 268 29.38 -22.58 23.10
N SER A 269 29.21 -23.69 22.39
CA SER A 269 28.73 -23.69 21.00
C SER A 269 27.85 -24.94 20.75
N PRO A 270 26.64 -24.98 21.34
CA PRO A 270 25.71 -26.10 21.21
C PRO A 270 25.07 -26.14 19.82
N ALA A 271 24.51 -27.29 19.45
CA ALA A 271 23.56 -27.39 18.35
C ALA A 271 22.18 -26.93 18.84
N ILE A 272 21.62 -25.89 18.22
CA ILE A 272 20.30 -25.38 18.56
C ILE A 272 19.27 -26.07 17.67
N GLU A 273 18.29 -26.71 18.28
CA GLU A 273 17.38 -27.63 17.58
C GLU A 273 15.92 -27.36 17.95
N GLY A 274 15.03 -27.34 16.95
CA GLY A 274 13.58 -27.27 17.15
C GLY A 274 13.02 -28.58 17.68
N THR A 275 13.52 -29.73 17.20
CA THR A 275 13.27 -31.05 17.76
C THR A 275 14.36 -32.07 17.40
N TYR A 276 14.71 -32.91 18.38
CA TYR A 276 15.62 -34.05 18.27
C TYR A 276 14.90 -35.29 18.83
N GLY A 277 14.34 -36.12 17.95
CA GLY A 277 13.62 -37.35 18.33
C GLY A 277 12.25 -37.17 19.00
N CYS A 278 11.63 -35.98 18.89
CA CYS A 278 10.39 -35.60 19.58
C CYS A 278 9.29 -35.14 18.59
N GLU A 279 8.03 -35.54 18.80
CA GLU A 279 6.89 -34.95 18.06
C GLU A 279 6.45 -33.64 18.74
N MET A 280 6.62 -32.52 18.03
CA MET A 280 6.10 -31.22 18.45
C MET A 280 4.70 -31.02 17.86
N LYS A 281 3.66 -30.93 18.71
CA LYS A 281 2.27 -30.89 18.25
C LYS A 281 1.74 -29.48 17.99
N GLY A 282 2.26 -28.47 18.67
CA GLY A 282 2.04 -27.05 18.36
C GLY A 282 3.13 -26.46 17.46
N ASP A 283 3.26 -25.14 17.54
CA ASP A 283 4.26 -24.33 16.84
C ASP A 283 5.59 -24.32 17.61
N VAL A 284 6.71 -24.14 16.89
CA VAL A 284 8.07 -24.12 17.45
C VAL A 284 8.76 -22.79 17.14
N THR A 285 9.31 -22.13 18.16
CA THR A 285 10.07 -20.86 18.02
C THR A 285 11.49 -21.01 18.57
N LEU A 286 12.48 -20.64 17.75
CA LEU A 286 13.91 -20.60 18.09
C LEU A 286 14.41 -19.15 18.00
N ASP A 287 14.58 -18.47 19.14
CA ASP A 287 15.03 -17.08 19.25
C ASP A 287 16.50 -17.03 19.71
N VAL A 288 17.42 -17.06 18.73
CA VAL A 288 18.86 -17.25 18.93
C VAL A 288 19.58 -15.93 18.70
N ARG A 289 19.66 -15.09 19.73
CA ARG A 289 20.00 -13.66 19.61
C ARG A 289 21.49 -13.38 19.43
N ALA A 290 22.33 -14.07 20.20
CA ALA A 290 23.79 -13.88 20.21
C ALA A 290 24.52 -14.98 21.01
N GLY A 291 25.85 -15.00 20.88
CA GLY A 291 26.74 -16.03 21.42
C GLY A 291 27.34 -16.88 20.30
N CYS A 292 27.88 -18.05 20.63
CA CYS A 292 28.29 -19.04 19.64
C CYS A 292 27.29 -20.21 19.62
N VAL A 293 27.08 -20.78 18.43
CA VAL A 293 26.32 -22.01 18.18
C VAL A 293 27.05 -22.85 17.14
N ALA A 294 26.77 -24.16 17.10
CA ALA A 294 27.21 -25.01 16.00
C ALA A 294 26.40 -24.62 14.74
N GLY A 295 25.14 -25.05 14.70
CA GLY A 295 24.14 -24.60 13.73
C GLY A 295 22.78 -24.41 14.41
N ILE A 296 21.76 -24.05 13.62
CA ILE A 296 20.39 -23.86 14.09
C ILE A 296 19.46 -24.64 13.14
N VAL A 297 18.82 -25.70 13.62
CA VAL A 297 17.99 -26.57 12.77
C VAL A 297 16.58 -26.75 13.36
N GLY A 298 15.54 -26.72 12.54
CA GLY A 298 14.19 -27.00 13.01
C GLY A 298 13.96 -28.48 13.36
N THR A 299 14.63 -29.41 12.67
CA THR A 299 14.45 -30.86 12.86
C THR A 299 15.77 -31.62 12.66
N GLU A 300 16.30 -32.20 13.73
CA GLU A 300 17.51 -33.04 13.73
C GLU A 300 17.16 -34.53 13.51
N GLU A 301 18.12 -35.45 13.35
CA GLU A 301 17.79 -36.89 13.22
C GLU A 301 17.15 -37.49 14.51
N PRO A 302 16.35 -38.58 14.48
CA PRO A 302 15.89 -39.34 13.34
C PRO A 302 14.61 -38.78 12.70
N VAL A 303 14.62 -38.79 11.35
CA VAL A 303 13.62 -38.19 10.46
C VAL A 303 12.17 -38.67 10.65
N ASP A 304 11.95 -39.85 11.22
CA ASP A 304 10.62 -40.42 11.47
C ASP A 304 10.04 -40.07 12.85
N LYS A 305 10.80 -39.34 13.69
CA LYS A 305 10.39 -38.91 15.03
C LYS A 305 10.46 -37.39 15.23
N SER A 306 11.51 -36.75 14.70
CA SER A 306 11.70 -35.30 14.71
C SER A 306 10.71 -34.62 13.76
N ILE A 307 9.50 -34.36 14.25
CA ILE A 307 8.36 -33.88 13.45
C ILE A 307 7.73 -32.67 14.12
N ILE A 308 7.49 -31.61 13.34
CA ILE A 308 6.72 -30.43 13.76
C ILE A 308 5.34 -30.47 13.10
N ARG A 309 4.28 -30.40 13.91
CA ARG A 309 2.88 -30.42 13.44
C ARG A 309 2.30 -29.01 13.24
N GLY A 310 2.83 -28.02 13.95
CA GLY A 310 2.56 -26.60 13.71
C GLY A 310 3.54 -25.95 12.73
N ASN A 311 3.68 -24.64 12.86
CA ASN A 311 4.68 -23.82 12.18
C ASN A 311 6.06 -23.93 12.85
N LEU A 312 7.11 -23.54 12.13
CA LEU A 312 8.44 -23.27 12.66
C LEU A 312 8.82 -21.81 12.40
N HIS A 313 9.31 -21.14 13.44
CA HIS A 313 9.93 -19.82 13.34
C HIS A 313 11.35 -19.88 13.90
N ILE A 314 12.34 -19.57 13.06
CA ILE A 314 13.72 -19.33 13.46
C ILE A 314 13.98 -17.83 13.40
N ILE A 315 14.53 -17.28 14.47
CA ILE A 315 14.99 -15.90 14.59
C ILE A 315 16.46 -15.99 14.98
N ALA A 316 17.37 -15.58 14.08
CA ALA A 316 18.81 -15.66 14.30
C ALA A 316 19.43 -14.25 14.30
N GLY A 317 20.17 -13.92 15.35
CA GLY A 317 20.56 -12.54 15.62
C GLY A 317 19.44 -11.74 16.28
N ASN A 318 19.63 -10.42 16.42
CA ASN A 318 18.63 -9.53 16.99
C ASN A 318 18.85 -8.06 16.55
N PRO A 319 17.78 -7.30 16.18
CA PRO A 319 17.88 -5.87 15.84
C PRO A 319 18.59 -5.01 16.89
N ALA A 320 18.46 -5.34 18.18
CA ALA A 320 19.11 -4.60 19.26
C ALA A 320 20.64 -4.78 19.33
N TYR A 321 21.20 -5.73 18.56
CA TYR A 321 22.63 -6.05 18.52
C TYR A 321 23.30 -5.72 17.18
N GLU A 322 22.55 -5.21 16.19
CA GLU A 322 23.09 -4.75 14.92
C GLU A 322 24.15 -3.64 15.15
N ASN A 323 25.23 -3.70 14.38
CA ASN A 323 26.40 -2.80 14.47
C ASN A 323 27.13 -2.83 15.83
N THR A 324 26.86 -3.83 16.68
CA THR A 324 27.58 -4.05 17.95
C THR A 324 28.58 -5.22 17.85
N ASP A 325 29.39 -5.39 18.90
CA ASP A 325 30.26 -6.56 19.12
C ASP A 325 29.46 -7.82 19.56
N ARG A 326 28.15 -7.72 19.83
CA ARG A 326 27.31 -8.81 20.36
C ARG A 326 26.79 -9.70 19.23
N ILE A 327 27.70 -10.39 18.55
CA ILE A 327 27.39 -11.28 17.43
C ILE A 327 26.73 -12.60 17.86
N LEU A 328 25.96 -13.18 16.95
CA LEU A 328 25.74 -14.62 16.81
C LEU A 328 26.80 -15.19 15.85
N ARG A 329 27.71 -16.00 16.38
CA ARG A 329 28.72 -16.72 15.59
C ARG A 329 28.20 -18.11 15.23
N LEU A 330 28.01 -18.35 13.94
CA LEU A 330 27.74 -19.69 13.40
C LEU A 330 29.04 -20.51 13.30
N GLY A 331 28.97 -21.84 13.46
CA GLY A 331 30.13 -22.69 13.70
C GLY A 331 30.57 -23.54 12.51
N SER A 332 31.82 -23.36 12.06
CA SER A 332 32.38 -24.10 10.91
C SER A 332 31.48 -23.93 9.66
N ASN A 333 30.94 -25.02 9.12
CA ASN A 333 30.03 -25.04 7.97
C ASN A 333 28.59 -25.43 8.35
N TRP A 334 28.23 -25.34 9.64
CA TRP A 334 26.91 -25.78 10.11
C TRP A 334 25.84 -24.70 9.83
N PRO A 335 24.85 -24.99 8.97
CA PRO A 335 23.91 -24.01 8.46
C PRO A 335 22.77 -23.66 9.44
N ILE A 336 22.01 -22.63 9.08
CA ILE A 336 20.65 -22.44 9.57
C ILE A 336 19.70 -23.24 8.67
N VAL A 337 18.85 -24.11 9.22
CA VAL A 337 17.93 -24.96 8.45
C VAL A 337 16.52 -24.97 9.04
N GLY A 338 15.50 -24.71 8.21
CA GLY A 338 14.11 -24.89 8.59
C GLY A 338 13.76 -26.37 8.75
N ALA A 339 13.49 -27.07 7.63
CA ALA A 339 13.26 -28.52 7.65
C ALA A 339 14.51 -29.31 7.23
N GLY A 340 15.02 -30.16 8.13
CA GLY A 340 16.23 -30.98 7.95
C GLY A 340 17.47 -30.38 8.62
N HIS A 341 18.63 -30.94 8.27
CA HIS A 341 19.96 -30.60 8.80
C HIS A 341 21.05 -30.80 7.72
N LEU A 342 22.27 -30.29 7.92
CA LEU A 342 23.40 -30.39 6.95
C LEU A 342 23.55 -31.77 6.30
N PHE A 343 23.54 -32.85 7.09
CA PHE A 343 23.77 -34.20 6.59
C PHE A 343 22.56 -34.86 5.92
N ALA A 344 21.42 -34.17 5.79
CA ALA A 344 20.17 -34.79 5.33
C ALA A 344 20.28 -35.28 3.89
N ALA A 345 21.04 -34.57 3.06
CA ALA A 345 21.31 -34.90 1.66
C ALA A 345 22.46 -35.92 1.45
N MET A 346 23.07 -36.46 2.51
CA MET A 346 24.19 -37.41 2.36
C MET A 346 23.80 -38.72 1.63
N PRO A 347 24.72 -39.34 0.86
CA PRO A 347 24.45 -40.57 0.12
C PRO A 347 24.01 -41.73 1.03
N GLY A 348 22.73 -42.11 0.93
CA GLY A 348 22.14 -43.21 1.69
C GLY A 348 21.09 -42.80 2.72
N ALA A 349 20.88 -41.50 2.95
CA ALA A 349 19.77 -41.00 3.76
C ALA A 349 18.40 -41.36 3.14
N VAL A 350 17.39 -41.61 3.98
CA VAL A 350 16.05 -42.08 3.59
C VAL A 350 14.99 -41.32 4.38
N GLY A 351 13.87 -40.95 3.74
CA GLY A 351 12.79 -40.19 4.39
C GLY A 351 13.08 -38.68 4.47
N ASN A 352 12.03 -37.85 4.43
CA ASN A 352 12.13 -36.38 4.45
C ASN A 352 11.52 -35.84 5.76
N TYR A 353 12.17 -34.82 6.35
CA TYR A 353 11.83 -34.24 7.64
C TYR A 353 10.51 -33.47 7.54
N ALA A 354 9.60 -33.63 8.51
CA ALA A 354 8.23 -33.15 8.36
C ALA A 354 7.95 -31.91 9.21
N ILE A 355 7.55 -30.81 8.54
CA ILE A 355 6.99 -29.60 9.15
C ILE A 355 5.63 -29.36 8.48
N ASN A 356 4.54 -29.60 9.21
CA ASN A 356 3.20 -29.54 8.62
C ASN A 356 2.70 -28.10 8.40
N GLY A 357 3.19 -27.12 9.17
CA GLY A 357 2.88 -25.70 9.01
C GLY A 357 3.83 -24.97 8.06
N ASN A 358 3.92 -23.65 8.23
CA ASN A 358 4.87 -22.80 7.52
C ASN A 358 6.26 -22.84 8.18
N ILE A 359 7.26 -22.41 7.42
CA ILE A 359 8.61 -22.12 7.91
C ILE A 359 8.88 -20.62 7.71
N VAL A 360 9.27 -19.93 8.78
CA VAL A 360 9.82 -18.58 8.73
C VAL A 360 11.24 -18.61 9.31
N ILE A 361 12.19 -18.01 8.60
CA ILE A 361 13.56 -17.79 9.07
C ILE A 361 13.86 -16.30 8.93
N ASP A 362 14.03 -15.61 10.06
CA ASP A 362 14.45 -14.21 10.12
C ASP A 362 15.91 -14.15 10.59
N THR A 363 16.78 -13.42 9.89
CA THR A 363 18.19 -13.24 10.29
C THR A 363 18.63 -11.77 10.26
N TYR A 364 19.50 -11.35 11.19
CA TYR A 364 19.90 -9.94 11.39
C TYR A 364 21.42 -9.68 11.21
N GLU A 365 21.86 -8.42 11.23
CA GLU A 365 23.26 -8.00 10.95
C GLU A 365 24.28 -8.68 11.86
N ASN A 366 23.91 -8.94 13.11
CA ASN A 366 24.80 -9.54 14.07
C ASN A 366 25.00 -11.06 13.87
N VAL A 367 24.44 -11.67 12.82
CA VAL A 367 24.74 -13.07 12.40
C VAL A 367 25.96 -13.10 11.48
N TRP A 368 26.98 -13.87 11.88
CA TRP A 368 28.28 -13.92 11.19
C TRP A 368 28.82 -15.36 10.98
N ALA A 369 29.06 -15.69 9.70
CA ALA A 369 29.74 -16.90 9.22
C ALA A 369 31.28 -16.86 9.33
N TRP A 370 31.88 -15.67 9.21
CA TRP A 370 33.31 -15.42 9.45
C TRP A 370 33.51 -14.43 10.61
N ASP A 371 34.73 -13.93 10.83
CA ASP A 371 35.00 -13.00 11.94
C ASP A 371 34.64 -11.55 11.54
N LYS A 372 33.96 -10.84 12.45
CA LYS A 372 33.38 -9.51 12.17
C LYS A 372 34.44 -8.49 11.74
N GLY A 373 34.28 -7.95 10.54
CA GLY A 373 35.21 -7.00 9.94
C GLY A 373 36.45 -7.60 9.26
N THR A 374 36.45 -8.92 8.98
CA THR A 374 37.38 -9.53 8.02
C THR A 374 36.64 -9.96 6.74
N GLU A 375 37.39 -10.30 5.70
CA GLU A 375 36.88 -11.18 4.63
C GLU A 375 36.92 -12.65 5.12
N PRO A 376 36.12 -13.57 4.54
CA PRO A 376 36.17 -15.00 4.83
C PRO A 376 37.47 -15.68 4.34
N ASP A 377 37.94 -16.70 5.08
CA ASP A 377 39.11 -17.53 4.73
C ASP A 377 38.79 -19.03 4.53
N SER A 378 37.49 -19.38 4.51
CA SER A 378 36.96 -20.72 4.20
C SER A 378 36.04 -20.70 2.96
N TYR A 379 35.96 -21.83 2.26
CA TYR A 379 34.99 -22.14 1.17
C TYR A 379 33.90 -23.12 1.65
N ASP A 380 33.84 -23.33 2.96
CA ASP A 380 32.99 -24.30 3.65
C ASP A 380 32.46 -23.54 4.87
N LEU A 381 31.36 -22.81 4.68
CA LEU A 381 30.80 -21.86 5.65
C LEU A 381 29.30 -22.14 5.93
N PRO A 382 28.71 -21.45 6.91
CA PRO A 382 27.29 -21.58 7.24
C PRO A 382 26.40 -21.00 6.15
N ASN A 383 25.51 -21.84 5.64
CA ASN A 383 24.50 -21.52 4.64
C ASN A 383 23.12 -21.33 5.29
N ILE A 384 22.14 -20.75 4.59
CA ILE A 384 20.73 -20.68 5.04
C ILE A 384 19.85 -21.57 4.15
N TYR A 385 19.21 -22.59 4.72
CA TYR A 385 18.28 -23.48 4.03
C TYR A 385 16.85 -23.37 4.59
N GLY A 386 15.88 -22.96 3.78
CA GLY A 386 14.47 -23.04 4.18
C GLY A 386 14.00 -24.49 4.37
N ALA A 387 14.40 -25.39 3.47
CA ALA A 387 14.24 -26.83 3.63
C ALA A 387 15.33 -27.60 2.87
N LEU A 388 15.97 -28.57 3.54
CA LEU A 388 16.94 -29.51 2.99
C LEU A 388 16.43 -30.94 3.21
N ARG A 389 15.79 -31.50 2.19
CA ARG A 389 14.96 -32.73 2.27
C ARG A 389 13.81 -32.64 3.28
N GLY A 390 13.14 -31.50 3.32
CA GLY A 390 11.89 -31.30 4.03
C GLY A 390 10.67 -31.85 3.29
N ASN A 391 9.58 -32.01 4.04
CA ASN A 391 8.19 -32.09 3.61
C ASN A 391 7.46 -30.95 4.35
N VAL A 392 7.18 -29.86 3.64
CA VAL A 392 6.62 -28.62 4.19
C VAL A 392 5.15 -28.49 3.77
N GLY A 393 4.25 -28.49 4.75
CA GLY A 393 2.79 -28.41 4.52
C GLY A 393 2.28 -26.98 4.30
N GLY A 394 3.01 -25.97 4.77
CA GLY A 394 2.79 -24.55 4.47
C GLY A 394 3.75 -23.99 3.43
N SER A 395 4.01 -22.68 3.51
CA SER A 395 5.01 -21.95 2.72
C SER A 395 6.35 -21.85 3.46
N ILE A 396 7.40 -21.49 2.73
CA ILE A 396 8.71 -21.10 3.28
C ILE A 396 8.90 -19.60 3.04
N THR A 397 9.30 -18.87 4.07
CA THR A 397 9.77 -17.48 3.98
C THR A 397 11.13 -17.37 4.66
N ILE A 398 12.10 -16.79 3.96
CA ILE A 398 13.42 -16.42 4.51
C ILE A 398 13.55 -14.90 4.40
N ASN A 399 13.77 -14.23 5.52
CA ASN A 399 14.05 -12.79 5.61
C ASN A 399 15.47 -12.60 6.14
N VAL A 400 16.33 -11.95 5.38
CA VAL A 400 17.72 -11.65 5.76
C VAL A 400 17.89 -10.15 5.82
N HIS A 401 18.32 -9.65 6.97
CA HIS A 401 18.51 -8.23 7.26
C HIS A 401 19.98 -7.98 7.62
N GLY A 402 20.83 -7.79 6.62
CA GLY A 402 22.25 -7.50 6.82
C GLY A 402 23.13 -8.66 7.28
N SER A 403 22.66 -9.91 7.28
CA SER A 403 23.46 -11.06 7.76
C SER A 403 24.59 -11.46 6.81
N HIS A 404 25.62 -12.06 7.38
CA HIS A 404 26.87 -12.42 6.71
C HIS A 404 27.01 -13.95 6.67
N VAL A 405 26.76 -14.56 5.51
CA VAL A 405 26.67 -16.03 5.31
C VAL A 405 27.23 -16.43 3.94
N GLU A 406 27.22 -17.72 3.62
CA GLU A 406 27.56 -18.25 2.29
C GLU A 406 26.34 -18.12 1.35
N ASP A 407 25.61 -19.19 1.02
CA ASP A 407 24.41 -19.11 0.17
C ASP A 407 23.09 -18.99 0.97
N ILE A 408 22.02 -18.54 0.27
CA ILE A 408 20.62 -18.64 0.71
C ILE A 408 19.85 -19.57 -0.25
N THR A 409 19.40 -20.72 0.23
CA THR A 409 18.56 -21.66 -0.53
C THR A 409 17.18 -21.86 0.10
N GLY A 410 16.13 -21.47 -0.62
CA GLY A 410 14.74 -21.64 -0.21
C GLY A 410 14.35 -23.11 -0.01
N ALA A 411 14.65 -23.97 -0.97
CA ALA A 411 14.41 -25.42 -0.83
C ALA A 411 15.32 -26.30 -1.72
N ASP A 412 16.04 -27.26 -1.14
CA ASP A 412 16.70 -28.37 -1.85
C ASP A 412 16.10 -29.74 -1.50
N ARG A 413 15.95 -30.61 -2.52
CA ARG A 413 15.45 -32.01 -2.45
C ARG A 413 14.14 -32.20 -1.63
N SER A 414 13.35 -31.14 -1.52
CA SER A 414 12.20 -31.04 -0.62
C SER A 414 10.87 -31.12 -1.35
N ASN A 415 9.79 -31.28 -0.60
CA ASN A 415 8.42 -31.08 -1.09
C ASN A 415 7.80 -29.90 -0.32
N VAL A 416 7.35 -28.85 -1.01
CA VAL A 416 6.75 -27.65 -0.41
C VAL A 416 5.35 -27.44 -0.98
N THR A 417 4.37 -27.34 -0.09
CA THR A 417 2.94 -27.26 -0.48
C THR A 417 2.51 -25.82 -0.75
N GLY A 418 3.08 -24.84 -0.06
CA GLY A 418 2.88 -23.42 -0.29
C GLY A 418 3.91 -22.79 -1.22
N ASN A 419 4.12 -21.49 -1.04
CA ASN A 419 5.12 -20.70 -1.78
C ASN A 419 6.52 -20.85 -1.18
N VAL A 420 7.54 -20.38 -1.90
CA VAL A 420 8.89 -20.13 -1.35
C VAL A 420 9.26 -18.68 -1.64
N THR A 421 9.53 -17.91 -0.59
CA THR A 421 9.87 -16.48 -0.66
C THR A 421 11.22 -16.25 0.03
N ILE A 422 12.12 -15.52 -0.65
CA ILE A 422 13.37 -15.02 -0.07
C ILE A 422 13.37 -13.50 -0.17
N ASN A 423 13.58 -12.82 0.95
CA ASN A 423 13.74 -11.38 1.05
C ASN A 423 15.14 -11.11 1.61
N ALA A 424 16.07 -10.64 0.79
CA ALA A 424 17.45 -10.34 1.18
C ALA A 424 17.68 -8.82 1.15
N VAL A 425 17.72 -8.21 2.33
CA VAL A 425 17.95 -6.77 2.53
C VAL A 425 19.35 -6.58 3.06
N ASN A 426 20.23 -5.97 2.27
CA ASN A 426 21.65 -5.72 2.57
C ASN A 426 22.46 -6.98 2.98
N ALA A 427 22.06 -8.18 2.55
CA ALA A 427 22.78 -9.41 2.83
C ALA A 427 24.20 -9.39 2.22
N GLU A 428 25.19 -9.93 2.94
CA GLU A 428 26.55 -10.12 2.47
C GLU A 428 26.82 -11.62 2.28
N LEU A 429 26.84 -12.06 1.02
CA LEU A 429 26.94 -13.48 0.63
C LEU A 429 28.32 -13.74 0.00
N LYS A 430 29.19 -14.46 0.73
CA LYS A 430 30.61 -14.63 0.38
C LYS A 430 31.22 -15.94 0.88
N ASN A 431 32.24 -16.41 0.17
CA ASN A 431 33.20 -17.43 0.60
C ASN A 431 34.65 -16.97 0.34
N SER A 432 35.66 -17.82 0.62
CA SER A 432 37.09 -17.49 0.38
C SER A 432 37.52 -17.32 -1.09
N TYR A 433 36.60 -17.56 -2.03
CA TYR A 433 36.75 -17.37 -3.47
C TYR A 433 35.98 -16.15 -4.00
N TYR A 434 35.52 -15.27 -3.12
CA TYR A 434 34.88 -14.00 -3.46
C TYR A 434 35.66 -13.20 -4.53
N GLU A 435 34.96 -12.83 -5.61
CA GLU A 435 35.48 -12.23 -6.86
C GLU A 435 36.45 -13.10 -7.69
N ASP A 436 36.50 -14.44 -7.50
CA ASP A 436 37.20 -15.38 -8.38
C ASP A 436 36.30 -15.88 -9.54
N GLU A 437 36.78 -15.70 -10.78
CA GLU A 437 36.04 -15.98 -12.02
C GLU A 437 35.54 -17.44 -12.19
N ASP A 438 36.17 -18.42 -11.50
CA ASP A 438 35.82 -19.85 -11.60
C ASP A 438 35.14 -20.41 -10.33
N TYR A 439 35.17 -19.70 -9.19
CA TYR A 439 34.84 -20.28 -7.86
C TYR A 439 34.06 -19.39 -6.87
N ASP A 440 33.68 -18.16 -7.22
CA ASP A 440 32.86 -17.28 -6.36
C ASP A 440 31.47 -17.90 -6.08
N GLU A 441 31.09 -17.96 -4.80
CA GLU A 441 29.79 -18.43 -4.28
C GLU A 441 29.16 -17.32 -3.41
N GLY A 442 27.94 -17.51 -2.90
CA GLY A 442 27.13 -16.44 -2.31
C GLY A 442 25.83 -16.24 -3.09
N ASP A 443 25.19 -17.37 -3.41
CA ASP A 443 24.08 -17.50 -4.34
C ASP A 443 22.73 -17.40 -3.61
N ILE A 444 21.69 -16.98 -4.34
CA ILE A 444 20.31 -17.02 -3.86
C ILE A 444 19.46 -17.94 -4.74
N TYR A 445 19.17 -19.15 -4.25
CA TYR A 445 18.35 -20.17 -4.93
C TYR A 445 16.97 -20.32 -4.30
N ALA A 446 15.89 -19.89 -4.95
CA ALA A 446 14.55 -20.21 -4.42
C ALA A 446 14.22 -21.72 -4.50
N ASN A 447 14.63 -22.40 -5.58
CA ASN A 447 14.40 -23.84 -5.77
C ASN A 447 15.58 -24.56 -6.44
N TYR A 448 16.44 -25.19 -5.63
CA TYR A 448 17.63 -25.89 -6.13
C TYR A 448 17.33 -27.29 -6.72
N SER A 449 16.50 -28.11 -6.07
CA SER A 449 16.02 -29.39 -6.65
C SER A 449 14.72 -29.95 -6.02
N SER A 450 13.82 -29.06 -5.62
CA SER A 450 12.59 -29.37 -4.86
C SER A 450 11.32 -29.35 -5.70
N ILE A 451 10.31 -30.12 -5.26
CA ILE A 451 8.93 -29.98 -5.73
C ILE A 451 8.28 -28.87 -4.92
N ILE A 452 7.87 -27.78 -5.58
CA ILE A 452 7.13 -26.67 -4.97
C ILE A 452 5.79 -26.56 -5.70
N ASN A 453 4.68 -26.49 -4.96
CA ASN A 453 3.34 -26.37 -5.53
C ASN A 453 2.87 -24.90 -5.66
N GLY A 454 3.36 -24.00 -4.81
CA GLY A 454 3.13 -22.55 -4.91
C GLY A 454 4.17 -21.85 -5.80
N LYS A 455 4.15 -20.52 -5.81
CA LYS A 455 5.12 -19.70 -6.56
C LYS A 455 6.45 -19.53 -5.82
N CYS A 456 7.50 -19.23 -6.57
CA CYS A 456 8.78 -18.78 -6.01
C CYS A 456 8.88 -17.26 -6.11
N SER A 457 9.50 -16.59 -5.13
CA SER A 457 9.77 -15.15 -5.22
C SER A 457 11.08 -14.82 -4.52
N ILE A 458 11.94 -14.06 -5.19
CA ILE A 458 13.17 -13.51 -4.59
C ILE A 458 13.10 -12.00 -4.68
N ASN A 459 13.31 -11.32 -3.57
CA ASN A 459 13.40 -9.87 -3.48
C ASN A 459 14.77 -9.52 -2.90
N VAL A 460 15.58 -8.73 -3.61
CA VAL A 460 16.92 -8.29 -3.17
C VAL A 460 16.95 -6.77 -3.09
N ASP A 461 17.33 -6.23 -1.94
CA ASP A 461 17.41 -4.80 -1.65
C ASP A 461 18.80 -4.46 -1.12
N GLY A 462 19.67 -3.91 -1.99
CA GLY A 462 21.09 -3.70 -1.64
C GLY A 462 21.87 -5.01 -1.40
N GLY A 463 22.98 -4.92 -0.68
CA GLY A 463 23.84 -6.07 -0.36
C GLY A 463 24.87 -6.44 -1.44
N ASP A 464 25.57 -7.55 -1.24
CA ASP A 464 26.59 -8.11 -2.14
C ASP A 464 26.36 -9.61 -2.32
N VAL A 465 25.95 -10.00 -3.54
CA VAL A 465 25.48 -11.35 -3.88
C VAL A 465 26.10 -11.84 -5.19
N ASN A 466 26.34 -13.14 -5.33
CA ASN A 466 26.94 -13.71 -6.53
C ASN A 466 25.93 -13.82 -7.68
N ILE A 467 25.03 -14.81 -7.61
CA ILE A 467 23.95 -15.01 -8.58
C ILE A 467 22.58 -15.05 -7.89
N ILE A 468 21.55 -14.54 -8.57
CA ILE A 468 20.16 -14.65 -8.13
C ILE A 468 19.43 -15.62 -9.06
N GLN A 469 18.95 -16.75 -8.54
CA GLN A 469 18.29 -17.77 -9.35
C GLN A 469 16.99 -18.33 -8.74
N LEU A 470 15.88 -18.22 -9.47
CA LEU A 470 14.60 -18.78 -9.01
C LEU A 470 14.59 -20.32 -9.02
N THR A 471 15.10 -20.97 -10.08
CA THR A 471 15.19 -22.44 -10.08
C THR A 471 16.20 -23.06 -11.05
N ASN A 472 16.68 -24.26 -10.71
CA ASN A 472 17.46 -25.15 -11.58
C ASN A 472 16.60 -26.00 -12.55
N PHE A 473 15.28 -25.83 -12.59
CA PHE A 473 14.41 -26.46 -13.58
C PHE A 473 14.17 -25.57 -14.82
N GLU A 474 13.82 -26.17 -15.96
CA GLU A 474 13.51 -25.47 -17.22
C GLU A 474 12.20 -24.65 -17.14
N GLN A 475 11.34 -24.96 -16.16
CA GLN A 475 10.03 -24.35 -15.96
C GLN A 475 9.79 -24.05 -14.48
N ILE A 476 8.93 -23.07 -14.19
CA ILE A 476 8.55 -22.66 -12.85
C ILE A 476 7.05 -22.29 -12.80
N ASN A 477 6.47 -22.25 -11.60
CA ASN A 477 5.05 -22.00 -11.40
C ASN A 477 4.65 -20.54 -11.69
N GLU A 478 3.40 -20.35 -12.11
CA GLU A 478 2.84 -19.06 -12.52
C GLU A 478 2.94 -17.99 -11.41
N GLY A 479 3.27 -16.76 -11.80
CA GLY A 479 3.41 -15.62 -10.88
C GLY A 479 4.72 -15.61 -10.09
N SER A 480 5.70 -16.45 -10.46
CA SER A 480 7.04 -16.41 -9.88
C SER A 480 7.83 -15.20 -10.38
N GLN A 481 8.63 -14.57 -9.52
CA GLN A 481 9.25 -13.27 -9.81
C GLN A 481 10.60 -13.07 -9.11
N ILE A 482 11.47 -12.27 -9.73
CA ILE A 482 12.63 -11.65 -9.10
C ILE A 482 12.37 -10.15 -9.01
N THR A 483 12.52 -9.55 -7.83
CA THR A 483 12.42 -8.10 -7.60
C THR A 483 13.77 -7.59 -7.10
N ILE A 484 14.26 -6.48 -7.65
CA ILE A 484 15.57 -5.91 -7.29
C ILE A 484 15.42 -4.40 -7.05
N THR A 485 15.80 -3.95 -5.85
CA THR A 485 15.69 -2.56 -5.35
C THR A 485 17.02 -2.07 -4.76
N GLY A 486 17.14 -0.76 -4.54
CA GLY A 486 18.28 -0.14 -3.86
C GLY A 486 19.52 -0.08 -4.75
N SER A 487 20.68 -0.51 -4.23
CA SER A 487 21.96 -0.51 -4.97
C SER A 487 22.78 -1.78 -4.71
N PRO A 488 22.27 -2.97 -5.09
CA PRO A 488 22.94 -4.24 -4.86
C PRO A 488 24.16 -4.39 -5.77
N LYS A 489 25.20 -5.01 -5.23
CA LYS A 489 26.29 -5.57 -6.02
C LYS A 489 25.92 -7.01 -6.38
N ILE A 490 25.73 -7.26 -7.68
CA ILE A 490 25.46 -8.60 -8.23
C ILE A 490 26.70 -8.98 -9.04
N ARG A 491 27.44 -9.99 -8.58
CA ARG A 491 28.78 -10.31 -9.12
C ARG A 491 28.72 -11.11 -10.43
N THR A 492 27.84 -12.11 -10.50
CA THR A 492 27.68 -13.00 -11.66
C THR A 492 26.43 -12.66 -12.50
N GLY A 493 25.23 -12.53 -11.92
CA GLY A 493 24.04 -12.18 -12.71
C GLY A 493 22.69 -12.64 -12.14
N VAL A 494 21.67 -12.64 -12.99
CA VAL A 494 20.27 -12.98 -12.64
C VAL A 494 19.70 -14.01 -13.62
N VAL A 495 19.33 -15.19 -13.12
CA VAL A 495 18.84 -16.33 -13.92
C VAL A 495 17.43 -16.72 -13.46
N SER A 496 16.44 -16.68 -14.36
CA SER A 496 15.07 -17.11 -13.98
C SER A 496 14.91 -18.62 -13.89
N THR A 497 15.41 -19.36 -14.88
CA THR A 497 15.26 -20.82 -15.00
C THR A 497 16.49 -21.40 -15.72
N SER A 498 16.71 -22.71 -15.63
CA SER A 498 17.78 -23.39 -16.39
C SER A 498 17.42 -23.65 -17.88
N ASN A 499 16.35 -23.03 -18.38
CA ASN A 499 16.01 -23.06 -19.80
C ASN A 499 16.91 -22.08 -20.55
N TYR A 500 17.96 -22.63 -21.17
CA TYR A 500 18.92 -21.89 -21.99
C TYR A 500 18.64 -21.97 -23.51
N ASP A 501 17.57 -22.67 -23.91
CA ASP A 501 17.17 -22.85 -25.32
C ASP A 501 16.08 -21.86 -25.76
N THR A 502 15.23 -21.38 -24.84
CA THR A 502 14.04 -20.58 -25.15
C THR A 502 13.63 -19.65 -23.99
N THR A 503 12.93 -18.55 -24.31
CA THR A 503 12.20 -17.75 -23.31
C THR A 503 11.18 -18.62 -22.56
N PRO A 504 11.24 -18.74 -21.21
CA PRO A 504 10.26 -19.49 -20.45
C PRO A 504 8.96 -18.71 -20.26
N GLU A 505 7.91 -19.39 -19.81
CA GLU A 505 6.61 -18.79 -19.50
C GLU A 505 6.52 -18.34 -18.04
N ASN A 506 5.73 -17.29 -17.79
CA ASN A 506 5.24 -16.86 -16.46
C ASN A 506 6.28 -16.34 -15.44
N VAL A 507 7.45 -15.86 -15.86
CA VAL A 507 8.45 -15.22 -14.98
C VAL A 507 8.63 -13.73 -15.26
N ALA A 508 8.58 -12.92 -14.20
CA ALA A 508 8.90 -11.50 -14.26
C ALA A 508 10.21 -11.20 -13.51
N VAL A 509 11.08 -10.38 -14.11
CA VAL A 509 12.23 -9.75 -13.44
C VAL A 509 11.95 -8.26 -13.38
N THR A 510 11.84 -7.71 -12.17
CA THR A 510 11.41 -6.32 -11.92
C THR A 510 12.51 -5.56 -11.21
N LEU A 511 13.11 -4.61 -11.94
CA LEU A 511 14.03 -3.63 -11.39
C LEU A 511 13.22 -2.38 -11.04
N THR A 512 13.25 -1.97 -9.78
CA THR A 512 12.35 -0.94 -9.26
C THR A 512 13.05 -0.18 -8.14
N ASP A 513 13.06 1.16 -8.19
CA ASP A 513 13.89 1.98 -7.30
C ASP A 513 15.35 1.46 -7.20
N CYS A 514 15.93 1.15 -8.36
CA CYS A 514 17.14 0.34 -8.48
C CYS A 514 18.24 1.11 -9.24
N THR A 515 19.40 1.28 -8.59
CA THR A 515 20.60 1.88 -9.18
C THR A 515 21.74 0.87 -9.13
N ALA A 516 21.90 0.09 -10.22
CA ALA A 516 22.83 -1.03 -10.27
C ALA A 516 23.50 -1.20 -11.64
N THR A 517 24.67 -1.84 -11.65
CA THR A 517 25.20 -2.50 -12.85
C THR A 517 25.05 -4.00 -12.64
N ILE A 518 24.19 -4.64 -13.41
CA ILE A 518 23.95 -6.09 -13.36
C ILE A 518 24.67 -6.72 -14.56
N PRO A 519 25.49 -7.78 -14.39
CA PRO A 519 26.22 -8.38 -15.51
C PRO A 519 25.27 -8.86 -16.61
N PHE A 520 24.26 -9.67 -16.29
CA PHE A 520 23.21 -10.05 -17.22
C PHE A 520 21.89 -10.39 -16.51
N ILE A 521 20.79 -10.33 -17.27
CA ILE A 521 19.50 -10.97 -16.94
C ILE A 521 19.22 -12.04 -18.00
N GLN A 522 18.95 -13.28 -17.58
CA GLN A 522 18.70 -14.41 -18.48
C GLN A 522 17.35 -15.10 -18.22
N SER A 523 16.69 -15.46 -19.33
CA SER A 523 15.47 -16.27 -19.38
C SER A 523 14.26 -15.67 -18.66
N SER A 524 14.05 -14.35 -18.76
CA SER A 524 12.84 -13.70 -18.24
C SER A 524 11.68 -13.70 -19.26
N THR A 525 10.43 -13.92 -18.85
CA THR A 525 9.28 -13.71 -19.76
C THR A 525 9.00 -12.22 -19.94
N HIS A 526 9.16 -11.44 -18.86
CA HIS A 526 9.03 -9.98 -18.83
C HIS A 526 10.17 -9.39 -17.98
N THR A 527 10.91 -8.42 -18.53
CA THR A 527 11.79 -7.54 -17.77
C THR A 527 11.14 -6.16 -17.64
N HIS A 528 11.04 -5.66 -16.41
CA HIS A 528 10.51 -4.33 -16.11
C HIS A 528 11.58 -3.46 -15.44
N VAL A 529 11.70 -2.20 -15.87
CA VAL A 529 12.57 -1.18 -15.26
C VAL A 529 11.69 0.02 -14.91
N THR A 530 11.51 0.28 -13.62
CA THR A 530 10.41 1.09 -13.07
C THR A 530 10.87 2.01 -11.95
N ASN A 531 10.00 2.93 -11.50
CA ASN A 531 10.22 3.77 -10.31
C ASN A 531 11.60 4.43 -10.29
N ASN A 532 11.87 5.35 -11.23
CA ASN A 532 13.10 6.16 -11.30
C ASN A 532 14.46 5.42 -11.43
N SER A 533 14.48 4.07 -11.44
CA SER A 533 15.70 3.25 -11.57
C SER A 533 16.66 3.72 -12.67
N ASP A 534 17.97 3.76 -12.39
CA ASP A 534 19.03 3.88 -13.40
C ASP A 534 19.92 2.63 -13.41
N VAL A 535 19.65 1.73 -14.36
CA VAL A 535 20.30 0.42 -14.46
C VAL A 535 21.20 0.33 -15.69
N LYS A 536 22.39 -0.24 -15.52
CA LYS A 536 23.18 -0.82 -16.62
C LYS A 536 23.06 -2.34 -16.61
N LEU A 537 22.67 -2.93 -17.74
CA LEU A 537 22.79 -4.36 -18.02
C LEU A 537 23.93 -4.58 -19.03
N ASN A 538 24.83 -5.53 -18.77
CA ASN A 538 25.82 -5.99 -19.76
C ASN A 538 25.35 -7.24 -20.52
N GLY A 539 24.08 -7.64 -20.35
CA GLY A 539 23.46 -8.77 -21.03
C GLY A 539 21.95 -8.82 -20.77
N LEU A 540 21.15 -9.11 -21.79
CA LEU A 540 19.70 -9.32 -21.67
C LEU A 540 19.26 -10.45 -22.60
N TRP A 541 19.33 -11.68 -22.11
CA TRP A 541 19.29 -12.89 -22.93
C TRP A 541 18.01 -13.69 -22.74
N LEU A 542 17.54 -14.34 -23.82
CA LEU A 542 16.32 -15.17 -23.86
C LEU A 542 15.08 -14.46 -23.30
N THR A 543 15.06 -13.12 -23.33
CA THR A 543 14.00 -12.32 -22.71
C THR A 543 12.81 -12.13 -23.64
N GLY A 544 11.61 -12.28 -23.10
CA GLY A 544 10.37 -12.08 -23.84
C GLY A 544 10.12 -10.60 -24.13
N SER A 545 9.54 -9.90 -23.16
CA SER A 545 9.19 -8.49 -23.29
C SER A 545 10.02 -7.59 -22.38
N LEU A 546 10.14 -6.32 -22.78
CA LEU A 546 10.86 -5.28 -22.04
C LEU A 546 9.96 -4.05 -21.84
N THR A 547 9.83 -3.58 -20.60
CA THR A 547 9.15 -2.32 -20.27
C THR A 547 10.10 -1.41 -19.49
N VAL A 548 10.29 -0.17 -19.97
CA VAL A 548 11.02 0.88 -19.25
C VAL A 548 10.06 2.04 -19.00
N ASP A 549 9.62 2.21 -17.75
CA ASP A 549 8.59 3.19 -17.39
C ASP A 549 9.12 4.63 -17.28
N GLU A 550 8.20 5.60 -17.20
CA GLU A 550 8.55 7.02 -17.12
C GLU A 550 9.40 7.32 -15.88
N GLY A 551 10.36 8.25 -16.01
CA GLY A 551 11.41 8.49 -15.01
C GLY A 551 12.62 7.56 -15.15
N SER A 552 12.41 6.26 -15.38
CA SER A 552 13.48 5.26 -15.40
C SER A 552 14.45 5.34 -16.60
N ILE A 553 15.67 4.85 -16.38
CA ILE A 553 16.76 4.74 -17.34
C ILE A 553 17.27 3.29 -17.37
N LEU A 554 17.35 2.72 -18.57
CA LEU A 554 18.00 1.45 -18.85
C LEU A 554 19.11 1.67 -19.88
N LYS A 555 20.33 1.21 -19.55
CA LYS A 555 21.47 1.15 -20.47
C LYS A 555 21.81 -0.32 -20.74
N THR A 556 21.83 -0.74 -22.01
CA THR A 556 22.18 -2.13 -22.40
C THR A 556 23.47 -2.15 -23.22
N ASP A 557 24.51 -2.78 -22.69
CA ASP A 557 25.90 -2.71 -23.16
C ASP A 557 26.51 -4.13 -23.25
N ASP A 558 25.88 -4.96 -24.09
CA ASP A 558 26.21 -6.37 -24.32
C ASP A 558 27.52 -6.54 -25.14
N LEU A 559 28.04 -7.76 -25.19
CA LEU A 559 29.15 -8.17 -26.06
C LEU A 559 28.68 -8.86 -27.36
N ASP A 560 27.45 -9.38 -27.37
CA ASP A 560 26.80 -10.06 -28.50
C ASP A 560 25.47 -9.37 -28.91
N ASP A 561 24.82 -9.83 -29.99
CA ASP A 561 23.54 -9.29 -30.45
C ASP A 561 22.33 -9.70 -29.59
N MET A 562 21.46 -8.72 -29.31
CA MET A 562 20.35 -8.84 -28.35
C MET A 562 19.02 -9.17 -29.06
N GLU A 563 18.44 -10.34 -28.77
CA GLU A 563 17.14 -10.78 -29.29
C GLU A 563 16.06 -10.80 -28.19
N LEU A 564 14.93 -10.12 -28.46
CA LEU A 564 13.75 -10.06 -27.60
C LEU A 564 12.56 -10.70 -28.31
N SER A 565 12.01 -11.79 -27.74
CA SER A 565 11.00 -12.63 -28.41
C SER A 565 9.57 -12.09 -28.34
N GLY A 566 9.35 -10.99 -27.61
CA GLY A 566 8.07 -10.33 -27.37
C GLY A 566 8.09 -8.82 -27.66
N ASN A 567 7.21 -8.08 -26.98
CA ASN A 567 7.00 -6.64 -27.23
C ASN A 567 7.92 -5.76 -26.37
N VAL A 568 8.19 -4.54 -26.84
CA VAL A 568 8.96 -3.53 -26.11
C VAL A 568 8.16 -2.24 -25.92
N VAL A 569 8.16 -1.71 -24.70
CA VAL A 569 7.54 -0.43 -24.31
C VAL A 569 8.57 0.47 -23.64
N VAL A 570 8.75 1.69 -24.18
CA VAL A 570 9.71 2.68 -23.66
C VAL A 570 8.98 3.99 -23.35
N ASN A 571 8.64 4.20 -22.08
CA ASN A 571 8.10 5.45 -21.56
C ASN A 571 9.21 6.31 -20.90
N GLY A 572 10.24 5.67 -20.32
CA GLY A 572 11.48 6.28 -19.85
C GLY A 572 12.56 6.37 -20.92
N THR A 573 13.81 6.09 -20.55
CA THR A 573 14.96 6.10 -21.48
C THR A 573 15.58 4.71 -21.61
N TRP A 574 15.68 4.18 -22.82
CA TRP A 574 16.47 2.99 -23.16
C TRP A 574 17.61 3.37 -24.12
N GLU A 575 18.86 3.28 -23.66
CA GLU A 575 20.06 3.51 -24.47
C GLU A 575 20.84 2.20 -24.66
N GLN A 576 20.83 1.67 -25.89
CA GLN A 576 21.55 0.49 -26.29
C GLN A 576 22.90 0.88 -26.91
N LEU A 577 23.99 0.37 -26.33
CA LEU A 577 25.36 0.81 -26.61
C LEU A 577 26.13 -0.12 -27.55
N PHE A 578 25.82 -1.43 -27.55
CA PHE A 578 26.53 -2.43 -28.35
C PHE A 578 26.47 -2.15 -29.87
N THR A 579 27.61 -2.28 -30.56
CA THR A 579 27.66 -2.24 -32.03
C THR A 579 28.64 -3.27 -32.57
N ASN A 580 28.14 -4.26 -33.31
CA ASN A 580 28.96 -5.27 -33.97
C ASN A 580 29.76 -4.64 -35.12
N SER A 581 31.09 -4.73 -35.03
CA SER A 581 31.99 -4.21 -36.08
C SER A 581 32.04 -5.11 -37.33
N SER A 582 31.43 -6.29 -37.27
CA SER A 582 31.37 -7.27 -38.36
C SER A 582 29.94 -7.40 -38.92
N ARG A 583 29.81 -7.41 -40.26
CA ARG A 583 28.53 -7.70 -40.95
C ARG A 583 28.25 -9.21 -41.01
N ALA A 584 28.37 -9.90 -39.88
CA ALA A 584 28.08 -11.32 -39.73
C ALA A 584 26.68 -11.53 -39.13
N ALA A 585 26.35 -10.78 -38.07
CA ALA A 585 24.98 -10.62 -37.58
C ALA A 585 24.13 -9.81 -38.59
N ALA A 586 22.80 -9.94 -38.49
CA ALA A 586 21.87 -9.20 -39.34
C ALA A 586 21.61 -7.77 -38.80
N TYR A 587 21.42 -7.67 -37.49
CA TYR A 587 21.14 -6.46 -36.72
C TYR A 587 21.76 -6.60 -35.31
N ASP A 588 22.01 -5.50 -34.61
CA ASP A 588 22.59 -5.51 -33.24
C ASP A 588 21.52 -5.66 -32.14
N VAL A 589 20.27 -5.33 -32.48
CA VAL A 589 19.07 -5.54 -31.64
C VAL A 589 17.97 -6.10 -32.53
N THR A 590 17.31 -7.18 -32.10
CA THR A 590 16.15 -7.76 -32.77
C THR A 590 14.98 -7.85 -31.79
N ILE A 591 13.82 -7.33 -32.20
CA ILE A 591 12.56 -7.40 -31.45
C ILE A 591 11.53 -8.12 -32.34
N GLU A 592 11.15 -9.34 -31.99
CA GLU A 592 10.19 -10.14 -32.77
C GLU A 592 8.74 -9.65 -32.61
N GLY A 593 8.42 -9.00 -31.48
CA GLY A 593 7.13 -8.37 -31.22
C GLY A 593 6.99 -6.95 -31.79
N THR A 594 6.15 -6.14 -31.15
CA THR A 594 5.96 -4.72 -31.46
C THR A 594 6.87 -3.82 -30.62
N MET A 595 7.09 -2.58 -31.07
CA MET A 595 7.78 -1.56 -30.28
C MET A 595 6.89 -0.32 -30.10
N THR A 596 6.82 0.19 -28.88
CA THR A 596 6.10 1.42 -28.54
C THR A 596 7.00 2.38 -27.77
N VAL A 597 7.12 3.62 -28.24
CA VAL A 597 7.85 4.70 -27.54
C VAL A 597 6.85 5.78 -27.12
N GLY A 598 6.60 5.90 -25.81
CA GLY A 598 5.66 6.85 -25.22
C GLY A 598 6.09 8.32 -25.37
N THR A 599 5.25 9.26 -24.92
CA THR A 599 5.49 10.70 -25.14
C THR A 599 6.75 11.24 -24.44
N GLY A 600 7.05 10.76 -23.22
CA GLY A 600 8.34 11.02 -22.55
C GLY A 600 9.49 10.11 -23.03
N GLY A 601 9.14 9.07 -23.80
CA GLY A 601 9.97 7.94 -24.16
C GLY A 601 11.14 8.30 -25.06
N LYS A 602 12.29 7.68 -24.78
CA LYS A 602 13.54 7.85 -25.54
C LYS A 602 14.18 6.50 -25.80
N TYR A 603 14.21 6.08 -27.06
CA TYR A 603 15.06 4.98 -27.50
C TYR A 603 16.32 5.51 -28.18
N ILE A 604 17.48 4.99 -27.82
CA ILE A 604 18.75 5.31 -28.47
C ILE A 604 19.44 3.99 -28.82
N GLY A 605 19.32 3.57 -30.08
CA GLY A 605 20.14 2.51 -30.65
C GLY A 605 21.45 3.09 -31.17
N HIS A 606 22.57 2.82 -30.50
CA HIS A 606 23.90 3.05 -31.07
C HIS A 606 24.24 1.99 -32.11
N GLY A 607 23.66 0.79 -31.97
CA GLY A 607 23.64 -0.28 -32.97
C GLY A 607 22.57 -0.11 -34.06
N SER A 608 22.33 -1.19 -34.78
CA SER A 608 21.30 -1.38 -35.81
C SER A 608 20.12 -2.15 -35.24
N THR A 609 18.91 -1.60 -35.40
CA THR A 609 17.70 -2.15 -34.79
C THR A 609 16.82 -2.85 -35.83
N HIS A 610 16.35 -4.05 -35.51
CA HIS A 610 15.19 -4.67 -36.15
C HIS A 610 14.00 -4.73 -35.21
N VAL A 611 12.82 -4.39 -35.72
CA VAL A 611 11.53 -4.74 -35.11
C VAL A 611 10.72 -5.48 -36.16
N ALA A 612 10.38 -6.74 -35.94
CA ALA A 612 9.64 -7.53 -36.91
C ALA A 612 8.15 -7.10 -36.99
N GLY A 613 7.56 -6.76 -35.84
CA GLY A 613 6.19 -6.24 -35.72
C GLY A 613 6.03 -4.75 -36.04
N ASP A 614 4.87 -4.22 -35.69
CA ASP A 614 4.53 -2.80 -35.85
C ASP A 614 5.26 -1.91 -34.82
N VAL A 615 5.61 -0.69 -35.24
CA VAL A 615 6.31 0.31 -34.42
C VAL A 615 5.45 1.56 -34.26
N SER A 616 5.17 1.94 -33.02
CA SER A 616 4.46 3.19 -32.69
C SER A 616 5.33 4.12 -31.85
N SER A 617 5.20 5.43 -32.07
CA SER A 617 6.00 6.42 -31.35
C SER A 617 5.27 7.75 -31.16
N CYS A 618 5.36 8.28 -29.96
CA CYS A 618 5.02 9.67 -29.59
C CYS A 618 6.25 10.43 -29.04
N GLY A 619 7.35 9.73 -28.76
CA GLY A 619 8.59 10.26 -28.18
C GLY A 619 9.74 10.37 -29.18
N MET A 620 10.96 10.12 -28.72
CA MET A 620 12.20 10.26 -29.50
C MET A 620 12.88 8.90 -29.73
N MET A 621 13.30 8.63 -30.97
CA MET A 621 14.12 7.46 -31.32
C MET A 621 15.36 7.89 -32.10
N ALA A 622 16.55 7.60 -31.58
CA ALA A 622 17.81 7.74 -32.29
C ALA A 622 18.27 6.37 -32.82
N LEU A 623 18.55 6.29 -34.12
CA LEU A 623 18.98 5.07 -34.80
C LEU A 623 20.31 5.35 -35.51
N MET A 624 21.42 5.02 -34.86
CA MET A 624 22.76 5.45 -35.30
C MET A 624 23.39 4.54 -36.37
N LYS A 625 22.73 3.43 -36.72
CA LYS A 625 23.07 2.55 -37.85
C LYS A 625 21.82 2.30 -38.71
N PRO A 626 21.98 1.86 -39.98
CA PRO A 626 20.90 1.33 -40.81
C PRO A 626 20.01 0.34 -40.04
N SER A 627 18.72 0.63 -39.96
CA SER A 627 17.74 -0.11 -39.14
C SER A 627 16.48 -0.46 -39.94
N GLU A 628 15.74 -1.50 -39.54
CA GLU A 628 14.52 -1.94 -40.23
C GLU A 628 13.34 -2.20 -39.29
N PHE A 629 12.20 -1.56 -39.57
CA PHE A 629 10.90 -1.91 -38.99
C PHE A 629 10.12 -2.75 -40.01
N GLY A 630 9.93 -4.05 -39.74
CA GLY A 630 9.25 -4.98 -40.64
C GLY A 630 7.75 -4.69 -40.79
N GLY A 631 7.10 -4.33 -39.68
CA GLY A 631 5.68 -3.93 -39.64
C GLY A 631 5.43 -2.48 -40.05
N ASN A 632 4.22 -2.01 -39.73
CA ASN A 632 3.78 -0.63 -39.96
C ASN A 632 4.47 0.34 -39.00
N TYR A 633 4.48 1.62 -39.37
CA TYR A 633 4.99 2.69 -38.52
C TYR A 633 3.90 3.75 -38.26
N ALA A 634 3.73 4.15 -37.00
CA ALA A 634 2.78 5.18 -36.59
C ALA A 634 3.45 6.22 -35.69
N GLY A 635 3.71 7.42 -36.24
CA GLY A 635 4.29 8.53 -35.50
C GLY A 635 3.25 9.58 -35.12
N THR A 636 3.12 9.92 -33.83
CA THR A 636 2.19 10.95 -33.35
C THR A 636 2.98 12.11 -32.76
N ASN A 637 3.46 13.01 -33.63
CA ASN A 637 4.42 14.08 -33.31
C ASN A 637 5.81 13.58 -32.86
N ALA A 638 6.16 12.33 -33.17
CA ALA A 638 7.44 11.71 -32.80
C ALA A 638 8.67 12.43 -33.38
N GLU A 639 9.82 12.24 -32.73
CA GLU A 639 11.14 12.60 -33.25
C GLU A 639 11.92 11.34 -33.68
N LEU A 640 12.41 11.31 -34.93
CA LEU A 640 13.45 10.37 -35.37
C LEU A 640 14.78 11.10 -35.53
N ARG A 641 15.85 10.55 -34.97
CA ARG A 641 17.22 11.02 -35.18
C ARG A 641 18.02 10.01 -36.00
N LEU A 642 18.50 10.45 -37.15
CA LEU A 642 19.22 9.62 -38.13
C LEU A 642 20.60 10.23 -38.45
N PRO A 643 21.69 9.44 -38.53
CA PRO A 643 23.02 9.96 -38.80
C PRO A 643 23.10 10.58 -40.21
N ALA A 644 23.70 11.76 -40.32
CA ALA A 644 23.89 12.44 -41.61
C ALA A 644 24.74 11.56 -42.56
N VAL A 645 24.19 11.22 -43.73
CA VAL A 645 24.76 10.17 -44.59
C VAL A 645 26.14 10.53 -45.14
N VAL A 646 27.08 9.58 -45.06
CA VAL A 646 28.44 9.73 -45.62
C VAL A 646 28.51 9.20 -47.06
N THR A 647 27.80 8.10 -47.32
CA THR A 647 27.54 7.55 -48.66
C THR A 647 26.03 7.44 -48.83
N ASN A 648 25.49 8.03 -49.88
CA ASN A 648 24.05 8.12 -50.09
C ASN A 648 23.45 6.77 -50.56
N TYR A 649 22.18 6.51 -50.20
CA TYR A 649 21.47 5.31 -50.61
C TYR A 649 21.36 5.27 -52.15
N THR A 650 21.94 4.21 -52.72
CA THR A 650 22.15 3.83 -54.15
C THR A 650 23.43 3.00 -54.24
N ALA A 651 24.42 3.27 -53.37
CA ALA A 651 25.68 2.54 -53.23
C ALA A 651 26.00 2.14 -51.77
N ALA A 652 25.10 2.44 -50.84
CA ALA A 652 25.13 2.06 -49.43
C ALA A 652 23.70 1.81 -48.93
N ASP A 653 23.56 1.28 -47.72
CA ASP A 653 22.27 1.00 -47.08
C ASP A 653 21.54 2.28 -46.63
N ILE A 654 20.21 2.21 -46.50
CA ILE A 654 19.37 3.32 -46.07
C ILE A 654 19.42 3.46 -44.52
N PRO A 655 19.44 4.67 -43.93
CA PRO A 655 19.39 4.83 -42.47
C PRO A 655 18.18 4.17 -41.80
N LEU A 656 16.99 4.24 -42.41
CA LEU A 656 15.79 3.54 -41.93
C LEU A 656 14.99 2.92 -43.09
N LYS A 657 14.58 1.67 -42.93
CA LYS A 657 13.69 0.92 -43.82
C LYS A 657 12.42 0.53 -43.07
N ILE A 658 11.25 0.71 -43.69
CA ILE A 658 9.94 0.36 -43.11
C ILE A 658 9.18 -0.56 -44.07
N GLY A 659 9.04 -1.84 -43.68
CA GLY A 659 8.41 -2.93 -44.43
C GLY A 659 6.88 -2.94 -44.40
N GLY A 660 6.27 -2.15 -43.53
CA GLY A 660 4.84 -1.81 -43.53
C GLY A 660 4.56 -0.36 -43.94
N LEU A 661 3.31 0.06 -43.75
CA LEU A 661 2.86 1.42 -44.10
C LEU A 661 3.21 2.41 -42.99
N SER A 662 3.71 3.59 -43.35
CA SER A 662 3.91 4.70 -42.39
C SER A 662 2.66 5.60 -42.28
N THR A 663 2.37 6.07 -41.07
CA THR A 663 1.18 6.91 -40.79
C THR A 663 1.48 7.96 -39.72
N GLY A 664 0.62 8.98 -39.64
CA GLY A 664 0.77 10.10 -38.71
C GLY A 664 1.77 11.13 -39.21
N THR A 665 2.52 11.75 -38.28
CA THR A 665 3.50 12.81 -38.55
C THR A 665 4.71 12.67 -37.63
N THR A 666 5.90 12.64 -38.23
CA THR A 666 7.18 12.47 -37.55
C THR A 666 8.18 13.54 -37.99
N THR A 667 8.85 14.16 -37.01
CA THR A 667 9.96 15.08 -37.24
C THR A 667 11.25 14.28 -37.38
N VAL A 668 11.90 14.35 -38.53
CA VAL A 668 13.18 13.69 -38.82
C VAL A 668 14.30 14.70 -38.69
N ASN A 669 15.16 14.50 -37.69
CA ASN A 669 16.36 15.30 -37.44
C ASN A 669 17.60 14.50 -37.85
N THR A 670 18.47 15.11 -38.66
CA THR A 670 19.76 14.53 -39.02
C THR A 670 20.83 14.96 -38.00
N VAL A 671 21.64 14.00 -37.55
CA VAL A 671 22.62 14.17 -36.46
C VAL A 671 24.04 13.86 -36.90
N ASP A 672 25.05 14.20 -36.10
CA ASP A 672 26.41 13.75 -36.36
C ASP A 672 26.51 12.22 -36.24
N PRO A 673 27.09 11.49 -37.23
CA PRO A 673 27.23 10.04 -37.17
C PRO A 673 27.97 9.46 -35.95
N THR A 674 28.65 10.27 -35.14
CA THR A 674 29.22 9.84 -33.85
C THR A 674 28.56 10.45 -32.61
N ASN A 675 27.46 11.21 -32.74
CA ASN A 675 26.75 11.81 -31.59
C ASN A 675 25.28 12.14 -31.90
N TRP A 676 24.35 11.36 -31.34
CA TRP A 676 22.90 11.52 -31.49
C TRP A 676 22.33 12.83 -30.92
N GLN A 677 23.07 13.52 -30.05
CA GLN A 677 22.67 14.80 -29.47
C GLN A 677 23.02 15.99 -30.37
N THR A 678 24.00 15.84 -31.27
CA THR A 678 24.47 16.94 -32.13
C THR A 678 23.72 16.96 -33.45
N LEU A 679 22.78 17.90 -33.61
CA LEU A 679 22.12 18.15 -34.89
C LEU A 679 23.15 18.56 -35.96
N LYS A 680 23.04 17.97 -37.15
CA LYS A 680 23.97 18.18 -38.27
C LYS A 680 23.19 18.30 -39.58
N LYS A 681 23.44 19.37 -40.32
CA LYS A 681 22.81 19.62 -41.62
C LYS A 681 23.06 18.44 -42.59
N PRO A 682 22.03 17.92 -43.29
CA PRO A 682 22.22 16.98 -44.38
C PRO A 682 22.72 17.74 -45.64
N ALA A 683 22.94 17.04 -46.74
CA ALA A 683 23.14 17.63 -48.07
C ALA A 683 21.90 17.48 -48.97
N LEU A 684 21.82 18.31 -50.02
CA LEU A 684 20.79 18.18 -51.05
C LEU A 684 21.01 16.90 -51.87
N GLY A 685 19.98 16.07 -51.97
CA GLY A 685 19.99 14.77 -52.62
C GLY A 685 20.13 13.58 -51.67
N ASP A 686 20.40 13.80 -50.37
CA ASP A 686 20.55 12.73 -49.38
C ASP A 686 19.24 11.97 -49.12
N ASN A 687 19.32 10.64 -49.05
CA ASN A 687 18.18 9.74 -48.87
C ASN A 687 18.22 9.13 -47.45
N TYR A 688 17.11 9.22 -46.71
CA TYR A 688 17.08 8.83 -45.27
C TYR A 688 16.13 7.69 -44.92
N ILE A 689 14.97 7.59 -45.57
CA ILE A 689 13.92 6.63 -45.22
C ILE A 689 13.38 5.94 -46.46
N LEU A 690 13.16 4.62 -46.38
CA LEU A 690 12.25 3.86 -47.24
C LEU A 690 10.99 3.46 -46.45
N SER A 691 9.81 3.56 -47.06
CA SER A 691 8.58 2.98 -46.50
C SER A 691 7.69 2.41 -47.60
N LYS A 692 7.03 1.28 -47.31
CA LYS A 692 6.24 0.53 -48.28
C LYS A 692 5.15 1.36 -48.92
N LYS A 693 5.04 1.24 -50.24
CA LYS A 693 4.11 1.97 -51.08
C LYS A 693 2.80 1.21 -51.23
N ASN A 694 1.69 1.89 -51.01
CA ASN A 694 0.36 1.41 -51.37
C ASN A 694 -0.46 2.57 -51.96
N THR A 695 -0.71 2.52 -53.28
CA THR A 695 -1.26 3.64 -54.07
C THR A 695 -0.54 4.97 -53.80
N ASP A 696 -1.21 5.93 -53.14
CA ASP A 696 -0.70 7.24 -52.75
C ASP A 696 -0.27 7.32 -51.27
N ALA A 697 -0.26 6.18 -50.55
CA ALA A 697 0.22 6.06 -49.18
C ALA A 697 1.62 5.44 -49.11
N PRO A 698 2.42 5.75 -48.06
CA PRO A 698 2.20 6.79 -47.05
C PRO A 698 2.24 8.21 -47.64
N ALA A 699 1.60 9.17 -46.97
CA ALA A 699 1.54 10.56 -47.42
C ALA A 699 2.92 11.26 -47.41
N GLN A 700 3.02 12.41 -48.07
CA GLN A 700 4.28 13.18 -48.17
C GLN A 700 4.71 13.74 -46.80
N ASP A 701 3.76 14.17 -46.00
CA ASP A 701 3.91 14.84 -44.70
C ASP A 701 4.14 13.89 -43.51
N VAL A 702 4.16 12.57 -43.72
CA VAL A 702 4.44 11.59 -42.66
C VAL A 702 5.85 11.76 -42.08
N PHE A 703 6.82 12.17 -42.90
CA PHE A 703 8.20 12.45 -42.47
C PHE A 703 8.61 13.87 -42.88
N VAL A 704 8.81 14.75 -41.90
CA VAL A 704 9.12 16.17 -42.09
C VAL A 704 10.53 16.47 -41.58
N LEU A 705 11.34 17.21 -42.35
CA LEU A 705 12.71 17.59 -41.93
C LEU A 705 12.66 18.58 -40.76
N GLY A 706 13.36 18.28 -39.66
CA GLY A 706 13.40 19.12 -38.45
C GLY A 706 14.57 20.10 -38.37
N ASN A 707 15.71 19.81 -39.01
CA ASN A 707 16.95 20.59 -38.91
C ASN A 707 16.74 22.06 -39.30
N ALA A 708 16.74 22.95 -38.31
CA ALA A 708 16.36 24.36 -38.47
C ALA A 708 17.16 25.14 -39.52
N ASP A 709 18.40 24.72 -39.79
CA ASP A 709 19.32 25.31 -40.76
C ASP A 709 19.14 24.76 -42.19
N ALA A 710 18.76 23.49 -42.36
CA ALA A 710 18.34 22.92 -43.65
C ALA A 710 16.95 23.41 -44.04
N VAL A 711 16.01 23.35 -43.08
CA VAL A 711 14.68 23.95 -43.17
C VAL A 711 14.82 25.44 -43.48
N GLY A 712 15.75 26.15 -42.82
CA GLY A 712 16.13 27.54 -43.09
C GLY A 712 16.29 27.85 -44.58
N ASP A 713 17.16 27.11 -45.26
CA ASP A 713 17.47 27.25 -46.69
C ASP A 713 16.34 26.78 -47.64
N GLY A 714 15.22 26.29 -47.09
CA GLY A 714 14.07 25.81 -47.87
C GLY A 714 14.14 24.32 -48.23
N TRP A 715 14.94 23.53 -47.52
CA TRP A 715 15.06 22.10 -47.79
C TRP A 715 14.02 21.32 -46.98
N PHE A 716 13.57 20.19 -47.55
CA PHE A 716 12.58 19.31 -46.95
C PHE A 716 12.81 17.86 -47.40
N LEU A 717 12.24 16.89 -46.69
CA LEU A 717 12.20 15.50 -47.14
C LEU A 717 11.09 15.32 -48.18
N LYS A 718 11.45 15.19 -49.46
CA LYS A 718 10.55 14.92 -50.58
C LYS A 718 10.31 13.42 -50.72
N ARG A 719 9.03 13.02 -50.76
CA ARG A 719 8.59 11.66 -51.10
C ARG A 719 8.75 11.44 -52.60
N MET A 720 9.53 10.44 -52.99
CA MET A 720 9.79 10.07 -54.38
C MET A 720 9.91 8.55 -54.54
N SER A 721 9.98 8.06 -55.79
CA SER A 721 10.26 6.64 -56.05
C SER A 721 11.62 6.23 -55.48
N ASP A 722 11.74 4.96 -55.10
CA ASP A 722 13.00 4.32 -54.73
C ASP A 722 14.09 4.52 -55.80
N ALA A 723 15.26 5.02 -55.37
CA ALA A 723 16.42 5.27 -56.23
C ALA A 723 17.11 3.98 -56.72
N ASN A 724 16.90 2.84 -56.06
CA ASN A 724 17.31 1.51 -56.52
C ASN A 724 16.36 0.95 -57.60
N GLY A 725 15.25 1.65 -57.89
CA GLY A 725 14.35 1.32 -58.99
C GLY A 725 13.28 0.28 -58.67
N SER A 726 13.08 -0.10 -57.39
CA SER A 726 11.85 -0.80 -57.02
C SER A 726 10.62 0.12 -57.15
N ASN A 727 9.45 -0.48 -57.25
CA ASN A 727 8.16 0.19 -57.15
C ASN A 727 7.42 -0.18 -55.84
N ASP A 728 8.04 -0.96 -54.96
CA ASP A 728 7.44 -1.46 -53.72
C ASP A 728 7.54 -0.45 -52.55
N TYR A 729 8.40 0.55 -52.68
CA TYR A 729 8.69 1.57 -51.66
C TYR A 729 8.58 2.99 -52.22
N TYR A 730 8.22 3.92 -51.35
CA TYR A 730 8.58 5.34 -51.49
C TYR A 730 9.86 5.62 -50.68
N MET A 731 10.59 6.65 -51.09
CA MET A 731 11.84 7.10 -50.49
C MET A 731 11.73 8.59 -50.12
N TRP A 732 12.33 8.99 -48.99
CA TRP A 732 12.42 10.40 -48.58
C TRP A 732 13.82 10.94 -48.81
N GLN A 733 13.92 11.91 -49.72
CA GLN A 733 15.15 12.59 -50.13
C GLN A 733 15.14 14.06 -49.71
N VAL A 734 16.26 14.58 -49.21
CA VAL A 734 16.44 16.01 -48.93
C VAL A 734 16.45 16.80 -50.25
N ALA A 735 15.38 17.55 -50.51
CA ALA A 735 15.18 18.31 -51.73
C ALA A 735 14.91 19.79 -51.44
N ASN A 736 15.08 20.64 -52.45
CA ASN A 736 14.80 22.08 -52.38
C ASN A 736 13.33 22.36 -52.73
N GLY A 737 12.63 23.15 -51.91
CA GLY A 737 11.20 23.36 -52.03
C GLY A 737 10.74 24.81 -51.91
N VAL A 738 9.41 24.95 -51.82
CA VAL A 738 8.72 26.08 -51.24
C VAL A 738 8.08 25.58 -49.95
N ARG A 739 8.18 26.34 -48.85
CA ARG A 739 7.58 25.98 -47.56
C ARG A 739 6.69 27.07 -46.97
N VAL A 740 5.66 26.64 -46.25
CA VAL A 740 4.85 27.48 -45.35
C VAL A 740 5.13 27.03 -43.92
N ILE A 741 5.53 27.97 -43.06
CA ILE A 741 5.59 27.77 -41.60
C ILE A 741 4.31 28.33 -40.99
N PHE A 742 3.61 27.50 -40.23
CA PHE A 742 2.42 27.89 -39.47
C PHE A 742 2.84 28.28 -38.04
N ASP A 743 3.22 29.55 -37.88
CA ASP A 743 3.77 30.13 -36.66
C ASP A 743 2.65 30.53 -35.69
N LYS A 744 2.69 29.96 -34.49
CA LYS A 744 1.69 30.17 -33.43
C LYS A 744 1.58 31.62 -32.94
N ASN A 745 2.48 32.54 -33.33
CA ASN A 745 2.33 33.98 -33.15
C ASN A 745 1.99 34.38 -31.69
N GLY A 746 2.83 33.93 -30.76
CA GLY A 746 2.62 34.11 -29.32
C GLY A 746 1.54 33.20 -28.71
N GLY A 747 1.13 32.15 -29.41
CA GLY A 747 0.47 30.98 -28.81
C GLY A 747 1.43 30.00 -28.16
N ASP A 748 0.89 28.96 -27.56
CA ASP A 748 1.61 28.04 -26.66
C ASP A 748 2.02 26.77 -27.40
N THR A 749 1.04 26.11 -28.07
CA THR A 749 1.27 24.90 -28.89
C THR A 749 1.54 25.26 -30.35
N GLU A 750 2.27 24.40 -31.07
CA GLU A 750 2.46 24.54 -32.51
C GLU A 750 1.24 24.01 -33.28
N ALA A 751 1.09 24.39 -34.55
CA ALA A 751 0.16 23.74 -35.46
C ALA A 751 0.66 22.33 -35.85
N SER A 752 -0.23 21.46 -36.33
CA SER A 752 0.17 20.18 -36.96
C SER A 752 -0.55 19.97 -38.30
N PRO A 753 0.16 19.71 -39.42
CA PRO A 753 1.62 19.87 -39.57
C PRO A 753 2.06 21.33 -39.44
N ARG A 754 3.08 21.58 -38.61
CA ARG A 754 3.66 22.92 -38.36
C ARG A 754 4.31 23.54 -39.59
N ILE A 755 4.90 22.69 -40.43
CA ILE A 755 5.65 23.07 -41.63
C ILE A 755 5.12 22.20 -42.76
N MET A 756 4.65 22.84 -43.83
CA MET A 756 4.29 22.15 -45.06
C MET A 756 5.24 22.57 -46.17
N SER A 757 5.75 21.60 -46.93
CA SER A 757 6.73 21.82 -47.99
C SER A 757 6.30 21.11 -49.27
N GLN A 758 6.50 21.76 -50.41
CA GLN A 758 6.26 21.22 -51.74
C GLN A 758 7.46 21.48 -52.64
N GLU A 759 7.58 20.71 -53.72
CA GLU A 759 8.57 20.97 -54.77
C GLU A 759 8.37 22.35 -55.41
N LYS A 760 9.47 23.08 -55.63
CA LYS A 760 9.46 24.40 -56.23
C LYS A 760 9.26 24.32 -57.75
N VAL A 761 8.00 24.37 -58.19
CA VAL A 761 7.64 24.29 -59.62
C VAL A 761 8.02 25.60 -60.33
N ALA A 762 9.05 25.55 -61.19
CA ALA A 762 9.54 26.71 -61.92
C ALA A 762 8.47 27.31 -62.84
N GLY A 763 8.00 28.52 -62.51
CA GLY A 763 7.00 29.26 -63.29
C GLY A 763 5.54 29.09 -62.83
N SER A 764 5.29 28.29 -61.78
CA SER A 764 3.98 28.21 -61.12
C SER A 764 4.03 28.84 -59.72
N ALA A 765 2.87 29.06 -59.13
CA ALA A 765 2.72 29.13 -57.68
C ALA A 765 2.38 27.75 -57.11
N ASN A 766 2.78 27.52 -55.86
CA ASN A 766 2.35 26.41 -55.03
C ASN A 766 1.13 26.83 -54.19
N HIS A 767 0.31 25.86 -53.81
CA HIS A 767 -0.87 26.04 -52.96
C HIS A 767 -0.82 24.98 -51.87
N PHE A 768 -1.05 25.38 -50.62
CA PHE A 768 -0.89 24.53 -49.43
C PHE A 768 -2.20 24.48 -48.67
N ASP A 769 -2.66 23.29 -48.29
CA ASP A 769 -3.75 23.15 -47.34
C ASP A 769 -3.42 23.78 -45.97
N LEU A 770 -4.42 23.91 -45.12
CA LEU A 770 -4.23 24.39 -43.74
C LEU A 770 -3.92 23.23 -42.79
N PRO A 771 -3.23 23.48 -41.65
CA PRO A 771 -2.96 22.46 -40.64
C PRO A 771 -4.24 21.76 -40.18
N THR A 772 -4.17 20.44 -40.01
CA THR A 772 -5.28 19.62 -39.50
C THR A 772 -5.55 19.91 -38.02
N THR A 773 -4.50 20.27 -37.28
CA THR A 773 -4.58 20.78 -35.90
C THR A 773 -4.10 22.22 -35.83
N ASN A 774 -4.95 23.12 -35.35
CA ASN A 774 -4.61 24.53 -35.12
C ASN A 774 -3.90 24.71 -33.76
N PRO A 775 -3.02 25.72 -33.62
CA PRO A 775 -2.35 26.02 -32.34
C PRO A 775 -3.35 26.56 -31.31
N THR A 776 -2.96 26.50 -30.04
CA THR A 776 -3.66 27.08 -28.88
C THR A 776 -2.89 28.25 -28.27
N ARG A 777 -3.55 29.09 -27.48
CA ARG A 777 -2.94 30.20 -26.73
C ARG A 777 -3.69 30.45 -25.43
N THR A 778 -2.98 30.53 -24.32
CA THR A 778 -3.57 30.80 -23.01
C THR A 778 -4.19 32.20 -23.01
N GLY A 779 -5.48 32.28 -22.69
CA GLY A 779 -6.24 33.53 -22.76
C GLY A 779 -6.68 33.93 -24.16
N TYR A 780 -6.41 33.15 -25.22
CA TYR A 780 -6.94 33.42 -26.57
C TYR A 780 -7.35 32.16 -27.38
N LEU A 781 -8.59 32.16 -27.90
CA LEU A 781 -9.06 31.19 -28.89
C LEU A 781 -8.45 31.52 -30.27
N PHE A 782 -8.13 30.47 -31.03
CA PHE A 782 -7.63 30.59 -32.40
C PHE A 782 -8.71 31.18 -33.34
N ASN A 783 -8.28 32.03 -34.27
CA ASN A 783 -9.14 32.86 -35.13
C ASN A 783 -8.75 32.82 -36.63
N GLY A 784 -7.79 31.98 -37.02
CA GLY A 784 -7.32 31.83 -38.42
C GLY A 784 -5.86 32.21 -38.63
N TRP A 785 -5.40 32.13 -39.88
CA TRP A 785 -4.01 32.41 -40.27
C TRP A 785 -3.90 33.74 -41.03
N ASN A 786 -2.83 34.51 -40.80
CA ASN A 786 -2.57 35.78 -41.48
C ASN A 786 -1.12 35.88 -41.98
N THR A 787 -0.89 36.60 -43.07
CA THR A 787 0.46 36.82 -43.63
C THR A 787 1.35 37.77 -42.79
N LYS A 788 0.83 38.36 -41.71
CA LYS A 788 1.60 39.11 -40.70
C LYS A 788 1.18 38.76 -39.27
N ALA A 789 2.11 38.88 -38.35
CA ALA A 789 1.89 38.71 -36.91
C ALA A 789 0.81 39.64 -36.33
N ASP A 790 0.76 40.89 -36.80
CA ASP A 790 -0.15 41.94 -36.32
C ASP A 790 -1.59 41.84 -36.86
N GLY A 791 -1.89 40.84 -37.70
CA GLY A 791 -3.18 40.70 -38.36
C GLY A 791 -3.47 41.71 -39.47
N THR A 792 -2.54 42.63 -39.79
CA THR A 792 -2.72 43.64 -40.84
C THR A 792 -2.31 43.15 -42.23
N GLY A 793 -1.97 41.87 -42.38
CA GLY A 793 -1.75 41.21 -43.66
C GLY A 793 -3.02 40.62 -44.25
N ASP A 794 -2.89 40.03 -45.43
CA ASP A 794 -3.96 39.21 -46.02
C ASP A 794 -4.15 37.91 -45.22
N ALA A 795 -5.39 37.42 -45.16
CA ALA A 795 -5.73 36.15 -44.54
C ALA A 795 -5.17 34.98 -45.36
N PHE A 796 -4.47 34.06 -44.70
CA PHE A 796 -3.92 32.87 -45.35
C PHE A 796 -4.93 31.72 -45.34
N THR A 797 -5.15 31.13 -46.52
CA THR A 797 -6.12 30.07 -46.79
C THR A 797 -5.53 29.03 -47.74
N ALA A 798 -6.19 27.87 -47.90
CA ALA A 798 -5.74 26.82 -48.82
C ALA A 798 -5.60 27.28 -50.29
N THR A 799 -6.29 28.36 -50.68
CA THR A 799 -6.25 28.97 -52.01
C THR A 799 -5.22 30.11 -52.12
N THR A 800 -4.18 30.15 -51.29
CA THR A 800 -3.17 31.22 -51.30
C THR A 800 -1.98 30.89 -52.21
N ASP A 801 -1.57 31.87 -53.00
CA ASP A 801 -0.63 31.76 -54.11
C ASP A 801 0.84 31.85 -53.62
N VAL A 802 1.43 30.74 -53.16
CA VAL A 802 2.75 30.69 -52.50
C VAL A 802 3.89 30.50 -53.50
N LYS A 803 4.81 31.47 -53.59
CA LYS A 803 5.89 31.50 -54.62
C LYS A 803 7.31 31.43 -54.07
N ASN A 804 7.48 31.69 -52.78
CA ASN A 804 8.72 31.57 -52.03
C ASN A 804 8.38 31.14 -50.59
N ASN A 805 9.39 30.73 -49.83
CA ASN A 805 9.23 30.37 -48.42
C ASN A 805 8.58 31.53 -47.64
N MET A 806 7.57 31.22 -46.83
CA MET A 806 6.89 32.21 -46.01
C MET A 806 6.47 31.66 -44.66
N THR A 807 6.29 32.57 -43.70
CA THR A 807 5.67 32.30 -42.41
C THR A 807 4.28 32.92 -42.39
N VAL A 808 3.31 32.19 -41.84
CA VAL A 808 1.95 32.66 -41.62
C VAL A 808 1.63 32.52 -40.14
N TYR A 809 0.91 33.50 -39.61
CA TYR A 809 0.83 33.79 -38.19
C TYR A 809 -0.58 33.57 -37.67
N ALA A 810 -0.70 32.76 -36.62
CA ALA A 810 -1.97 32.50 -35.95
C ALA A 810 -2.59 33.81 -35.42
N GLN A 811 -3.89 33.98 -35.62
CA GLN A 811 -4.66 35.10 -35.11
C GLN A 811 -5.54 34.67 -33.96
N TRP A 812 -5.84 35.61 -33.06
CA TRP A 812 -6.23 35.31 -31.68
C TRP A 812 -7.38 36.21 -31.22
N LYS A 813 -8.40 35.64 -30.58
CA LYS A 813 -9.52 36.35 -29.93
C LYS A 813 -9.60 35.94 -28.44
N PRO A 814 -9.99 36.80 -27.49
CA PRO A 814 -9.97 36.44 -26.06
C PRO A 814 -10.73 35.14 -25.71
N ASP A 815 -10.09 34.26 -24.95
CA ASP A 815 -10.60 32.98 -24.44
C ASP A 815 -11.11 33.10 -23.00
N GLU A 816 -11.91 32.13 -22.55
CA GLU A 816 -12.35 31.98 -21.16
C GLU A 816 -11.21 31.75 -20.14
N ALA A 817 -9.97 32.13 -20.48
CA ALA A 817 -8.91 32.54 -19.59
C ALA A 817 -8.54 34.06 -19.60
N TYR A 818 -9.36 35.02 -20.09
CA TYR A 818 -9.10 36.50 -20.10
C TYR A 818 -10.19 37.52 -19.57
N ALA A 819 -10.52 37.48 -18.26
CA ALA A 819 -11.36 38.40 -17.41
C ALA A 819 -11.27 38.17 -15.85
N VAL A 820 -11.95 38.96 -15.01
CA VAL A 820 -12.16 38.65 -13.56
C VAL A 820 -13.32 37.66 -13.39
N LYS A 821 -13.22 36.67 -12.50
CA LYS A 821 -14.34 35.80 -12.11
C LYS A 821 -15.07 36.36 -10.89
N ILE A 822 -16.39 36.16 -10.81
CA ILE A 822 -17.22 36.39 -9.61
C ILE A 822 -18.21 35.23 -9.52
N ALA A 823 -18.33 34.54 -8.38
CA ALA A 823 -19.33 33.48 -8.24
C ALA A 823 -19.86 33.35 -6.81
N PRO A 824 -21.12 32.92 -6.61
CA PRO A 824 -21.66 32.61 -5.28
C PRO A 824 -20.79 31.54 -4.60
N MET A 825 -20.53 31.69 -3.30
CA MET A 825 -19.85 30.67 -2.51
C MET A 825 -20.68 29.40 -2.39
N ASN A 826 -20.00 28.28 -2.19
CA ASN A 826 -20.67 27.02 -1.85
C ASN A 826 -21.20 27.09 -0.41
N LEU A 827 -22.41 26.58 -0.20
CA LEU A 827 -23.14 26.66 1.06
C LEU A 827 -23.72 25.28 1.40
N THR A 828 -23.52 24.81 2.63
CA THR A 828 -24.29 23.68 3.18
C THR A 828 -25.22 24.21 4.28
N VAL A 829 -26.49 23.81 4.22
CA VAL A 829 -27.53 24.21 5.19
C VAL A 829 -28.37 23.01 5.58
N TYR A 830 -29.03 23.09 6.74
CA TYR A 830 -30.08 22.16 7.16
C TYR A 830 -31.47 22.74 6.90
N VAL A 831 -32.51 21.90 6.82
CA VAL A 831 -33.87 22.37 6.52
C VAL A 831 -34.49 23.12 7.72
N GLY A 832 -35.29 24.15 7.42
CA GLY A 832 -36.06 24.89 8.42
C GLY A 832 -35.27 25.95 9.21
N GLY A 833 -34.38 26.69 8.55
CA GLY A 833 -33.78 27.91 9.10
C GLY A 833 -34.68 29.15 8.95
N ASP A 834 -34.07 30.33 9.11
CA ASP A 834 -34.61 31.65 8.75
C ASP A 834 -33.45 32.48 8.13
N GLY A 835 -33.68 33.26 7.05
CA GLY A 835 -32.62 34.09 6.45
C GLY A 835 -32.84 34.62 5.01
N TYR A 836 -32.06 35.66 4.64
CA TYR A 836 -31.89 36.27 3.32
C TYR A 836 -33.15 36.57 2.45
N HIS A 837 -33.44 37.87 2.28
CA HIS A 837 -34.49 38.37 1.39
C HIS A 837 -33.92 38.82 0.03
N GLY A 838 -33.79 37.90 -0.93
CA GLY A 838 -33.29 38.25 -2.28
C GLY A 838 -33.51 37.22 -3.41
N VAL A 839 -34.31 36.18 -3.18
CA VAL A 839 -34.56 35.11 -4.18
C VAL A 839 -35.71 35.52 -5.13
N ILE A 840 -35.54 35.21 -6.42
CA ILE A 840 -36.56 35.47 -7.45
C ILE A 840 -37.34 34.19 -7.75
N GLY A 841 -38.67 34.25 -7.62
CA GLY A 841 -39.58 33.16 -8.01
C GLY A 841 -39.88 33.13 -9.51
N GLU A 842 -40.58 32.08 -9.96
CA GLU A 842 -40.93 31.84 -11.38
C GLU A 842 -41.76 32.99 -12.01
N ASP A 843 -42.48 33.77 -11.19
CA ASP A 843 -43.25 34.94 -11.63
C ASP A 843 -42.43 36.25 -11.71
N GLY A 844 -41.12 36.18 -11.46
CA GLY A 844 -40.19 37.31 -11.47
C GLY A 844 -40.23 38.21 -10.23
N LYS A 845 -41.01 37.86 -9.19
CA LYS A 845 -41.07 38.63 -7.93
C LYS A 845 -40.17 38.05 -6.84
N PHE A 846 -40.00 38.83 -5.78
CA PHE A 846 -39.31 38.39 -4.57
C PHE A 846 -40.14 37.33 -3.83
N ALA A 847 -39.50 36.21 -3.50
CA ALA A 847 -39.98 35.32 -2.43
C ALA A 847 -39.31 35.73 -1.11
N ALA A 848 -40.06 35.68 -0.01
CA ALA A 848 -39.42 35.47 1.29
C ALA A 848 -38.85 34.04 1.28
N ASN A 849 -37.59 33.92 1.66
CA ASN A 849 -36.88 32.65 1.77
C ASN A 849 -36.24 32.59 3.17
N ASP A 850 -35.61 31.46 3.47
CA ASP A 850 -35.18 31.08 4.81
C ASP A 850 -33.68 30.64 4.81
N LEU A 851 -32.88 31.22 3.91
CA LEU A 851 -31.53 30.79 3.53
C LEU A 851 -30.44 31.80 3.95
N PRO A 852 -29.17 31.40 4.08
CA PRO A 852 -28.10 32.31 4.53
C PRO A 852 -27.78 33.46 3.56
N ASP A 853 -27.18 34.52 4.12
CA ASP A 853 -26.60 35.64 3.36
C ASP A 853 -25.51 35.09 2.40
N ILE A 854 -25.59 35.39 1.10
CA ILE A 854 -24.70 34.79 0.10
C ILE A 854 -23.43 35.62 -0.07
N GLY A 855 -22.29 35.03 0.29
CA GLY A 855 -20.98 35.54 -0.06
C GLY A 855 -20.56 35.13 -1.47
N PHE A 856 -19.62 35.88 -2.03
CA PHE A 856 -19.11 35.69 -3.39
C PHE A 856 -17.58 35.64 -3.38
N TYR A 857 -17.01 34.57 -3.94
CA TYR A 857 -15.57 34.55 -4.21
C TYR A 857 -15.28 35.24 -5.54
N ILE A 858 -14.19 35.99 -5.58
CA ILE A 858 -13.80 36.82 -6.72
C ILE A 858 -12.41 36.38 -7.17
N THR A 859 -12.34 35.37 -8.04
CA THR A 859 -11.06 34.91 -8.57
C THR A 859 -10.45 35.97 -9.46
N LEU A 860 -9.32 36.49 -9.02
CA LEU A 860 -8.52 37.36 -9.84
C LEU A 860 -7.85 36.62 -11.00
N PRO A 861 -7.46 37.39 -12.03
CA PRO A 861 -6.43 36.99 -12.96
C PRO A 861 -5.09 36.74 -12.30
N ASP A 862 -4.32 35.81 -12.84
CA ASP A 862 -2.96 35.48 -12.38
C ASP A 862 -2.01 36.68 -12.61
N ASP A 863 -2.17 37.39 -13.75
CA ASP A 863 -1.45 38.61 -14.08
C ASP A 863 -1.80 39.81 -13.17
N ILE A 864 -3.05 39.91 -12.73
CA ILE A 864 -3.52 41.01 -11.85
C ILE A 864 -3.29 40.70 -10.38
N ASN A 865 -3.43 39.44 -9.98
CA ASN A 865 -3.11 39.02 -8.63
C ASN A 865 -1.65 39.38 -8.30
N THR A 866 -0.73 38.96 -9.15
CA THR A 866 0.70 39.21 -8.97
C THR A 866 0.99 40.72 -8.99
N MET A 867 0.29 41.48 -9.83
CA MET A 867 0.35 42.95 -9.86
C MET A 867 -0.21 43.62 -8.60
N LEU A 868 -1.23 43.04 -7.95
CA LEU A 868 -1.81 43.54 -6.70
C LEU A 868 -1.03 43.11 -5.44
N GLY A 869 0.01 42.28 -5.61
CA GLY A 869 0.87 41.78 -4.53
C GLY A 869 0.37 40.50 -3.85
N GLY A 870 -0.62 39.81 -4.41
CA GLY A 870 -1.16 38.59 -3.81
C GLY A 870 -0.38 37.35 -4.18
N THR A 871 -0.25 36.42 -3.24
CA THR A 871 0.32 35.07 -3.48
C THR A 871 -0.76 34.02 -3.33
N ASP A 872 -0.43 32.76 -3.60
CA ASP A 872 -1.40 31.68 -3.48
C ASP A 872 -1.83 31.39 -2.04
N GLU A 873 -1.02 31.79 -1.05
CA GLU A 873 -1.36 31.77 0.37
C GLU A 873 -1.85 33.10 0.93
N ASN A 874 -1.40 34.25 0.39
CA ASN A 874 -1.77 35.58 0.89
C ASN A 874 -2.69 36.28 -0.12
N PRO A 875 -4.02 36.20 0.04
CA PRO A 875 -4.96 36.94 -0.78
C PRO A 875 -4.85 38.44 -0.51
N VAL A 876 -5.16 39.25 -1.52
CA VAL A 876 -5.22 40.71 -1.39
C VAL A 876 -6.67 41.15 -1.22
N ASP A 877 -6.94 41.97 -0.20
CA ASP A 877 -8.25 42.59 -0.04
C ASP A 877 -8.52 43.53 -1.22
N LEU A 878 -9.69 43.34 -1.82
CA LEU A 878 -10.19 44.02 -3.00
C LEU A 878 -11.24 45.07 -2.65
N SER A 879 -11.68 45.19 -1.39
CA SER A 879 -12.69 46.15 -0.94
C SER A 879 -12.40 47.60 -1.38
N ASP A 880 -11.16 48.06 -1.24
CA ASP A 880 -10.70 49.36 -1.74
C ASP A 880 -10.07 49.31 -3.15
N LYS A 881 -9.73 48.13 -3.67
CA LYS A 881 -8.91 47.97 -4.89
C LYS A 881 -9.68 47.60 -6.15
N LEU A 882 -10.88 47.01 -6.01
CA LEU A 882 -11.77 46.60 -7.11
C LEU A 882 -13.11 47.32 -6.99
N ARG A 883 -13.59 47.90 -8.09
CA ARG A 883 -14.99 48.32 -8.24
C ARG A 883 -15.58 47.70 -9.49
N LEU A 884 -16.85 47.31 -9.42
CA LEU A 884 -17.61 46.93 -10.61
C LEU A 884 -18.32 48.17 -11.13
N THR A 885 -17.96 48.59 -12.33
CA THR A 885 -18.46 49.81 -12.99
C THR A 885 -19.19 49.44 -14.27
N SER A 886 -20.35 50.06 -14.52
CA SER A 886 -21.08 49.92 -15.77
C SER A 886 -20.39 50.70 -16.91
N ASP A 887 -20.55 50.19 -18.14
CA ASP A 887 -19.96 50.73 -19.36
C ASP A 887 -20.99 51.51 -20.21
N ASP A 888 -21.97 52.16 -19.56
CA ASP A 888 -23.12 52.79 -20.22
C ASP A 888 -22.99 54.32 -20.40
N ASP A 889 -22.98 54.76 -21.66
CA ASP A 889 -22.89 56.17 -22.08
C ASP A 889 -24.03 57.09 -21.56
N ASN A 890 -25.01 56.54 -20.82
CA ASN A 890 -26.15 57.28 -20.24
C ASN A 890 -25.85 57.91 -18.86
N GLY A 891 -24.66 57.71 -18.30
CA GLY A 891 -24.15 58.53 -17.20
C GLY A 891 -24.81 58.32 -15.82
N THR A 892 -25.53 57.21 -15.60
CA THR A 892 -26.05 56.83 -14.28
C THR A 892 -25.13 55.80 -13.65
N MET A 893 -24.02 56.26 -13.06
CA MET A 893 -22.96 55.39 -12.54
C MET A 893 -23.43 54.56 -11.33
N ARG A 894 -23.85 53.32 -11.60
CA ARG A 894 -24.11 52.29 -10.58
C ARG A 894 -22.79 51.59 -10.26
N SER A 895 -22.34 51.65 -9.01
CA SER A 895 -21.13 50.96 -8.57
C SER A 895 -21.41 49.94 -7.48
N TRP A 896 -20.88 48.73 -7.64
CA TRP A 896 -20.86 47.74 -6.57
C TRP A 896 -19.60 47.90 -5.74
N SER A 897 -19.75 47.98 -4.42
CA SER A 897 -18.67 47.82 -3.45
C SER A 897 -18.58 46.37 -2.97
N LEU A 898 -17.37 46.02 -2.55
CA LEU A 898 -17.04 44.76 -1.88
C LEU A 898 -16.91 45.04 -0.38
N GLU A 899 -17.63 44.28 0.43
CA GLU A 899 -17.46 44.18 1.89
C GLU A 899 -16.95 42.77 2.19
N LEU A 900 -15.94 42.60 3.04
CA LEU A 900 -15.51 41.25 3.47
C LEU A 900 -16.66 40.55 4.21
N TYR A 901 -16.87 39.26 3.93
CA TYR A 901 -18.04 38.55 4.49
C TYR A 901 -17.98 38.42 6.02
N SER A 902 -16.77 38.31 6.58
CA SER A 902 -16.41 38.29 8.00
C SER A 902 -15.16 39.17 8.22
N ASP A 903 -14.35 38.93 9.25
CA ASP A 903 -13.07 39.64 9.41
C ASP A 903 -11.99 39.19 8.38
N GLU A 904 -10.95 40.02 8.21
CA GLU A 904 -9.87 39.81 7.22
C GLU A 904 -9.11 38.49 7.48
N SER A 905 -8.90 38.09 8.74
CA SER A 905 -8.14 36.88 9.05
C SER A 905 -8.89 35.57 8.74
N LYS A 906 -10.16 35.66 8.32
CA LYS A 906 -11.10 34.54 8.22
C LYS A 906 -11.88 34.48 6.91
N SER A 907 -12.05 35.59 6.20
CA SER A 907 -12.93 35.67 5.01
C SER A 907 -12.40 34.98 3.74
N HIS A 908 -11.62 33.90 3.82
CA HIS A 908 -10.84 33.36 2.70
C HIS A 908 -11.05 31.86 2.41
N VAL A 909 -10.98 31.45 1.14
CA VAL A 909 -11.08 30.05 0.70
C VAL A 909 -10.08 29.73 -0.41
N MET A 910 -9.65 28.47 -0.54
CA MET A 910 -8.82 28.02 -1.67
C MET A 910 -9.70 27.75 -2.90
N GLU A 911 -9.44 28.44 -4.01
CA GLU A 911 -10.14 28.25 -5.29
C GLU A 911 -9.11 28.10 -6.43
N ASN A 912 -9.08 26.94 -7.09
CA ASN A 912 -8.05 26.56 -8.09
C ASN A 912 -6.62 26.53 -7.49
N GLY A 913 -6.47 25.95 -6.28
CA GLY A 913 -5.16 25.82 -5.59
C GLY A 913 -4.67 27.09 -4.91
N ARG A 914 -5.55 28.10 -4.74
CA ARG A 914 -5.13 29.48 -4.53
C ARG A 914 -6.12 30.25 -3.64
N ARG A 915 -5.65 30.89 -2.57
CA ARG A 915 -6.48 31.56 -1.56
C ARG A 915 -7.12 32.84 -2.11
N VAL A 916 -8.43 33.00 -1.94
CA VAL A 916 -9.22 34.17 -2.37
C VAL A 916 -10.15 34.62 -1.25
N TYR A 917 -10.37 35.93 -1.13
CA TYR A 917 -11.35 36.48 -0.20
C TYR A 917 -12.79 36.32 -0.73
N ILE A 918 -13.73 36.22 0.22
CA ILE A 918 -15.17 36.07 0.04
C ILE A 918 -15.84 37.37 0.47
N TYR A 919 -16.64 37.94 -0.43
CA TYR A 919 -17.22 39.26 -0.29
C TYR A 919 -18.74 39.22 -0.28
N LYS A 920 -19.34 40.09 0.54
CA LYS A 920 -20.69 40.60 0.34
C LYS A 920 -20.59 41.70 -0.72
N LEU A 921 -21.27 41.54 -1.85
CA LEU A 921 -21.42 42.65 -2.81
C LEU A 921 -22.60 43.52 -2.36
N ARG A 922 -22.39 44.83 -2.33
CA ARG A 922 -23.43 45.84 -2.04
C ARG A 922 -23.50 46.84 -3.18
N GLN A 923 -24.71 47.17 -3.65
CA GLN A 923 -24.93 48.19 -4.67
C GLN A 923 -25.05 49.56 -4.01
N ILE A 924 -24.31 50.55 -4.51
CA ILE A 924 -24.34 51.94 -4.00
C ILE A 924 -25.28 52.77 -4.89
N ASP A 925 -26.56 52.82 -4.53
CA ASP A 925 -27.62 53.65 -5.14
C ASP A 925 -28.28 54.52 -4.05
N ASP A 926 -28.17 55.85 -4.14
CA ASP A 926 -28.97 56.92 -3.47
C ASP A 926 -29.38 56.78 -1.98
N GLY A 927 -28.84 55.81 -1.23
CA GLY A 927 -29.11 55.58 0.19
C GLY A 927 -29.93 54.33 0.53
N GLU A 928 -30.30 53.48 -0.44
CA GLU A 928 -30.87 52.15 -0.18
C GLU A 928 -29.87 51.05 -0.55
N GLU A 929 -29.42 50.30 0.46
CA GLU A 929 -28.48 49.19 0.28
C GLU A 929 -29.16 47.98 -0.36
N THR A 930 -28.74 47.61 -1.57
CA THR A 930 -29.32 46.46 -2.29
C THR A 930 -28.26 45.42 -2.67
N VAL A 931 -28.69 44.15 -2.66
CA VAL A 931 -27.83 42.96 -2.78
C VAL A 931 -28.02 42.24 -4.12
N PRO A 932 -27.02 41.48 -4.63
CA PRO A 932 -27.17 40.76 -5.89
C PRO A 932 -28.20 39.64 -5.74
N ARG A 933 -29.25 39.69 -6.55
CA ARG A 933 -30.30 38.66 -6.54
C ARG A 933 -29.76 37.34 -7.10
N VAL A 934 -30.17 36.23 -6.50
CA VAL A 934 -29.80 34.88 -6.95
C VAL A 934 -31.03 34.07 -7.39
N GLN A 935 -30.74 33.05 -8.18
CA GLN A 935 -31.66 32.01 -8.58
C GLN A 935 -31.08 30.65 -8.16
N PHE A 936 -31.86 29.84 -7.48
CA PHE A 936 -31.54 28.43 -7.20
C PHE A 936 -32.21 27.54 -8.25
N THR A 937 -31.50 26.53 -8.74
CA THR A 937 -32.00 25.62 -9.77
C THR A 937 -31.68 24.18 -9.43
N GLY A 938 -32.69 23.31 -9.43
CA GLY A 938 -32.57 21.88 -9.16
C GLY A 938 -31.89 21.10 -10.28
N ALA A 939 -31.55 19.84 -10.02
CA ALA A 939 -30.88 18.97 -10.98
C ALA A 939 -31.74 18.64 -12.23
N ASP A 940 -33.06 18.74 -12.11
CA ASP A 940 -34.03 18.61 -13.20
C ASP A 940 -34.19 19.89 -14.04
N GLY A 941 -33.53 20.99 -13.64
CA GLY A 941 -33.66 22.31 -14.27
C GLY A 941 -34.80 23.17 -13.72
N SER A 942 -35.56 22.70 -12.72
CA SER A 942 -36.60 23.50 -12.05
C SER A 942 -35.98 24.69 -11.29
N VAL A 943 -36.67 25.84 -11.29
CA VAL A 943 -36.28 27.00 -10.49
C VAL A 943 -37.02 26.94 -9.16
N MET A 944 -36.28 27.01 -8.05
CA MET A 944 -36.90 26.93 -6.71
C MET A 944 -37.62 28.23 -6.37
N THR A 945 -38.91 28.12 -6.04
CA THR A 945 -39.80 29.26 -5.73
C THR A 945 -40.14 29.40 -4.25
N GLU A 946 -39.78 28.41 -3.42
CA GLU A 946 -39.95 28.42 -1.97
C GLU A 946 -38.71 27.88 -1.24
N SER A 947 -38.57 28.22 0.04
CA SER A 947 -37.50 27.78 0.95
C SER A 947 -37.65 26.34 1.45
N LYS A 948 -38.83 25.74 1.26
CA LYS A 948 -39.27 24.55 2.00
C LYS A 948 -38.88 23.27 1.29
N PHE A 949 -37.57 23.03 1.24
CA PHE A 949 -36.99 21.75 0.84
C PHE A 949 -37.57 20.63 1.71
N GLN A 950 -38.48 19.84 1.16
CA GLN A 950 -39.12 18.75 1.91
C GLN A 950 -38.12 17.62 2.11
N ALA A 951 -37.85 17.26 3.37
CA ALA A 951 -37.05 16.09 3.70
C ALA A 951 -37.79 14.82 3.24
N LEU A 952 -37.20 14.10 2.29
CA LEU A 952 -37.62 12.74 1.96
C LEU A 952 -36.75 11.76 2.75
N LEU A 953 -37.35 10.70 3.29
CA LEU A 953 -36.64 9.65 4.04
C LEU A 953 -35.59 8.87 3.21
N THR A 954 -35.50 9.14 1.91
CA THR A 954 -34.53 8.56 0.96
C THR A 954 -33.42 9.53 0.54
N ASP A 955 -33.54 10.82 0.81
CA ASP A 955 -32.68 11.87 0.26
C ASP A 955 -31.92 12.55 1.41
N GLN A 956 -30.73 12.05 1.73
CA GLN A 956 -29.93 12.57 2.86
C GLN A 956 -29.53 14.05 2.65
N PHE A 957 -29.26 14.43 1.40
CA PHE A 957 -29.01 15.80 0.97
C PHE A 957 -29.50 16.03 -0.46
N ARG A 958 -29.61 17.31 -0.87
CA ARG A 958 -29.86 17.72 -2.26
C ARG A 958 -28.99 18.91 -2.65
N ASN A 959 -28.45 18.87 -3.86
CA ASN A 959 -27.63 19.95 -4.43
C ASN A 959 -28.46 20.85 -5.37
N TYR A 960 -28.37 22.16 -5.18
CA TYR A 960 -28.99 23.20 -5.99
C TYR A 960 -27.94 24.15 -6.55
N LYS A 961 -28.00 24.44 -7.85
CA LYS A 961 -27.08 25.38 -8.50
C LYS A 961 -27.48 26.81 -8.17
N ILE A 962 -26.59 27.56 -7.54
CA ILE A 962 -26.74 29.00 -7.27
C ILE A 962 -26.24 29.79 -8.47
N SER A 963 -27.10 30.62 -9.07
CA SER A 963 -26.76 31.48 -10.22
C SER A 963 -27.11 32.94 -9.91
N VAL A 964 -26.25 33.89 -10.29
CA VAL A 964 -26.54 35.33 -10.18
C VAL A 964 -27.57 35.72 -11.24
N TYR A 965 -28.62 36.44 -10.83
CA TYR A 965 -29.63 36.94 -11.74
C TYR A 965 -29.14 38.20 -12.47
N GLN A 966 -28.97 38.09 -13.78
CA GLN A 966 -28.26 39.10 -14.60
C GLN A 966 -28.95 40.47 -14.70
N GLY A 967 -30.21 40.60 -14.25
CA GLY A 967 -30.98 41.85 -14.35
C GLY A 967 -30.48 43.04 -13.50
N LEU A 968 -29.51 42.84 -12.60
CA LEU A 968 -28.83 43.92 -11.86
C LEU A 968 -27.30 43.91 -12.03
N LEU A 969 -26.72 42.72 -12.30
CA LEU A 969 -25.29 42.53 -12.55
C LEU A 969 -25.12 41.72 -13.84
N ASP A 970 -25.00 42.42 -14.97
CA ASP A 970 -24.82 41.82 -16.30
C ASP A 970 -23.34 41.81 -16.71
N GLU A 971 -22.89 40.67 -17.23
CA GLU A 971 -21.54 40.40 -17.71
C GLU A 971 -21.15 41.18 -18.97
N GLN A 972 -22.14 41.73 -19.70
CA GLN A 972 -21.96 42.59 -20.86
C GLN A 972 -21.88 44.07 -20.48
N ILE A 973 -22.58 44.48 -19.41
CA ILE A 973 -22.67 45.88 -18.97
C ILE A 973 -21.53 46.24 -18.02
N TYR A 974 -21.15 45.34 -17.11
CA TYR A 974 -20.18 45.64 -16.06
C TYR A 974 -18.75 45.18 -16.40
N LYS A 975 -17.78 45.98 -15.96
CA LYS A 975 -16.35 45.68 -16.00
C LYS A 975 -15.76 45.78 -14.58
N ALA A 976 -14.74 44.96 -14.32
CA ALA A 976 -13.91 45.06 -13.14
C ALA A 976 -12.86 46.15 -13.35
N THR A 977 -12.94 47.21 -12.56
CA THR A 977 -11.99 48.32 -12.56
C THR A 977 -11.10 48.18 -11.33
N LEU A 978 -9.82 47.90 -11.55
CA LEU A 978 -8.84 47.59 -10.51
C LEU A 978 -7.81 48.71 -10.40
N THR A 979 -7.37 49.03 -9.18
CA THR A 979 -6.34 50.05 -8.94
C THR A 979 -5.12 49.45 -8.21
N ALA A 980 -3.93 49.64 -8.79
CA ALA A 980 -2.65 49.19 -8.26
C ALA A 980 -1.59 50.27 -8.52
N ASP A 981 -0.77 50.62 -7.54
CA ASP A 981 0.33 51.60 -7.63
C ASP A 981 -0.04 52.94 -8.32
N GLY A 982 -1.28 53.41 -8.10
CA GLY A 982 -1.80 54.64 -8.70
C GLY A 982 -2.19 54.53 -10.19
N GLN A 983 -2.12 53.33 -10.78
CA GLN A 983 -2.63 53.03 -12.11
C GLN A 983 -3.95 52.26 -12.03
N THR A 984 -4.83 52.49 -13.01
CA THR A 984 -6.16 51.87 -13.07
C THR A 984 -6.26 50.98 -14.31
N PHE A 985 -6.65 49.72 -14.11
CA PHE A 985 -6.76 48.71 -15.16
C PHE A 985 -8.19 48.17 -15.23
N THR A 986 -8.80 48.24 -16.41
CA THR A 986 -10.15 47.72 -16.64
C THR A 986 -10.09 46.32 -17.25
N ARG A 987 -10.94 45.41 -16.76
CA ARG A 987 -11.05 44.03 -17.22
C ARG A 987 -12.50 43.60 -17.30
N PRO A 988 -12.89 42.65 -18.18
CA PRO A 988 -14.26 42.15 -18.18
C PRO A 988 -14.58 41.39 -16.87
N ILE A 989 -15.86 41.10 -16.63
CA ILE A 989 -16.26 40.12 -15.60
C ILE A 989 -16.86 38.84 -16.21
N LYS A 990 -16.72 37.71 -15.51
CA LYS A 990 -17.54 36.53 -15.73
C LYS A 990 -18.17 36.07 -14.43
N LEU A 991 -19.49 35.95 -14.44
CA LEU A 991 -20.25 35.27 -13.42
C LEU A 991 -20.07 33.75 -13.58
N GLY A 992 -19.80 33.09 -12.46
CA GLY A 992 -19.89 31.64 -12.29
C GLY A 992 -21.15 31.25 -11.51
N THR A 993 -21.14 30.04 -10.97
CA THR A 993 -22.22 29.45 -10.18
C THR A 993 -21.64 28.73 -8.97
N GLY A 994 -22.28 28.88 -7.81
CA GLY A 994 -21.99 28.07 -6.62
C GLY A 994 -22.97 26.90 -6.49
N THR A 995 -22.79 26.09 -5.44
CA THR A 995 -23.72 25.02 -5.05
C THR A 995 -24.26 25.28 -3.64
N LEU A 996 -25.58 25.28 -3.51
CA LEU A 996 -26.28 25.16 -2.22
C LEU A 996 -26.58 23.67 -2.00
N LYS A 997 -25.95 23.05 -1.01
CA LYS A 997 -26.32 21.74 -0.50
C LYS A 997 -27.30 21.91 0.65
N VAL A 998 -28.45 21.26 0.55
CA VAL A 998 -29.45 21.22 1.62
C VAL A 998 -29.46 19.81 2.19
N ARG A 999 -29.05 19.65 3.44
CA ARG A 999 -29.11 18.39 4.21
C ARG A 999 -30.51 18.22 4.81
N GLY A 1000 -31.04 17.01 4.76
CA GLY A 1000 -32.24 16.65 5.50
C GLY A 1000 -31.96 16.52 6.99
N ASN A 1001 -32.95 16.85 7.82
CA ASN A 1001 -33.03 16.49 9.23
C ASN A 1001 -34.48 16.19 9.62
N ASN A 1002 -34.70 15.21 10.50
CA ASN A 1002 -36.03 14.81 10.96
C ASN A 1002 -36.44 15.60 12.21
N ASP A 1003 -35.49 15.83 13.12
CA ASP A 1003 -35.63 16.73 14.27
C ASP A 1003 -35.12 18.15 13.90
N THR A 1004 -35.92 19.17 14.16
CA THR A 1004 -35.60 20.60 13.98
C THR A 1004 -35.36 21.32 15.30
N THR A 1005 -35.14 20.59 16.39
CA THR A 1005 -34.74 21.18 17.68
C THR A 1005 -33.22 21.33 17.77
N TYR A 1006 -32.77 22.52 18.18
CA TYR A 1006 -31.36 22.86 18.31
C TYR A 1006 -31.02 23.17 19.78
N ARG A 1007 -29.91 22.63 20.30
CA ARG A 1007 -29.49 22.82 21.70
C ARG A 1007 -28.57 24.03 21.84
N ALA A 1008 -28.82 24.85 22.85
CA ALA A 1008 -27.91 25.92 23.24
C ALA A 1008 -26.57 25.35 23.73
N ILE A 1009 -25.47 26.05 23.42
CA ILE A 1009 -24.12 25.67 23.84
C ILE A 1009 -23.68 26.64 24.94
N GLU A 1010 -23.37 26.08 26.11
CA GLU A 1010 -22.92 26.88 27.27
C GLU A 1010 -21.40 27.10 27.17
N ASN A 1011 -20.93 28.33 27.37
CA ASN A 1011 -19.51 28.66 27.16
C ASN A 1011 -18.67 28.25 28.38
N ASN A 1012 -17.81 27.24 28.20
CA ASN A 1012 -16.84 26.68 29.14
C ASN A 1012 -17.37 26.48 30.58
N THR A 1013 -18.63 26.07 30.70
CA THR A 1013 -19.36 25.92 31.95
C THR A 1013 -20.22 24.65 31.93
N ILE A 1014 -20.64 24.16 33.10
CA ILE A 1014 -21.53 23.00 33.19
C ILE A 1014 -22.95 23.45 32.79
N PRO A 1015 -23.59 22.83 31.78
CA PRO A 1015 -24.91 23.25 31.32
C PRO A 1015 -26.00 23.22 32.38
N SER A 1016 -26.98 24.11 32.26
CA SER A 1016 -28.19 24.08 33.08
C SER A 1016 -29.22 23.05 32.57
N VAL A 1017 -29.90 22.35 33.49
CA VAL A 1017 -30.99 21.40 33.15
C VAL A 1017 -32.34 22.09 33.25
N ASN A 1018 -33.10 22.12 32.15
CA ASN A 1018 -34.51 22.51 32.17
C ASN A 1018 -35.34 21.38 32.84
N PRO A 1019 -36.04 21.62 33.97
CA PRO A 1019 -36.83 20.58 34.62
C PRO A 1019 -38.01 20.02 33.80
N GLN A 1020 -38.39 20.68 32.69
CA GLN A 1020 -39.44 20.24 31.76
C GLN A 1020 -38.90 19.39 30.60
N GLU A 1021 -37.59 19.37 30.37
CA GLU A 1021 -36.94 18.74 29.21
C GLU A 1021 -35.78 17.86 29.68
N LYS A 1022 -36.08 16.78 30.41
CA LYS A 1022 -35.06 15.97 31.12
C LYS A 1022 -34.27 15.00 30.25
N ASP A 1023 -34.80 14.69 29.08
CA ASP A 1023 -34.31 13.64 28.19
C ASP A 1023 -33.64 14.21 26.93
N ILE A 1024 -33.21 15.49 26.98
CA ILE A 1024 -32.43 16.14 25.92
C ILE A 1024 -30.92 16.02 26.17
N MET A 1025 -30.13 15.99 25.10
CA MET A 1025 -28.70 16.24 25.20
C MET A 1025 -28.44 17.68 25.63
N LEU A 1026 -27.43 17.87 26.49
CA LEU A 1026 -26.85 19.16 26.84
C LEU A 1026 -25.42 19.25 26.31
N VAL A 1027 -24.89 20.46 26.18
CA VAL A 1027 -23.60 20.69 25.53
C VAL A 1027 -22.94 21.97 26.00
N SER A 1028 -21.62 21.93 26.18
CA SER A 1028 -20.79 23.10 26.43
C SER A 1028 -19.48 23.06 25.63
N THR A 1029 -18.83 24.20 25.46
CA THR A 1029 -17.46 24.22 24.95
C THR A 1029 -16.49 23.63 25.99
N ALA A 1030 -15.38 23.04 25.54
CA ALA A 1030 -14.31 22.58 26.44
C ALA A 1030 -13.26 23.66 26.76
N GLN A 1031 -13.38 24.83 26.13
CA GLN A 1031 -12.49 25.98 26.26
C GLN A 1031 -13.27 27.29 26.11
N THR A 1032 -12.74 28.39 26.64
CA THR A 1032 -13.25 29.74 26.32
C THR A 1032 -12.98 30.08 24.86
N ASP A 1033 -13.63 31.13 24.35
CA ASP A 1033 -13.29 31.76 23.07
C ASP A 1033 -13.28 30.79 21.87
N THR A 1034 -14.16 29.78 21.93
CA THR A 1034 -14.31 28.76 20.88
C THR A 1034 -14.69 29.42 19.56
N GLN A 1035 -13.95 29.08 18.51
CA GLN A 1035 -14.13 29.64 17.18
C GLN A 1035 -14.97 28.69 16.33
N TYR A 1036 -15.88 29.27 15.57
CA TYR A 1036 -16.84 28.54 14.74
C TYR A 1036 -16.72 29.02 13.29
N TYR A 1037 -16.84 28.09 12.34
CA TYR A 1037 -16.51 28.33 10.94
C TYR A 1037 -17.58 27.78 9.99
N ILE A 1038 -18.14 28.63 9.14
CA ILE A 1038 -19.16 28.24 8.14
C ILE A 1038 -18.55 27.26 7.13
N ASN A 1039 -19.17 26.11 6.89
CA ASN A 1039 -18.85 25.15 5.81
C ASN A 1039 -17.35 24.75 5.70
N ASN A 1040 -16.60 24.77 6.80
CA ASN A 1040 -15.13 24.63 6.81
C ASN A 1040 -14.38 25.63 5.89
N SER A 1041 -15.00 26.77 5.58
CA SER A 1041 -14.53 27.78 4.62
C SER A 1041 -13.71 28.92 5.24
N GLY A 1042 -13.25 28.76 6.49
CA GLY A 1042 -12.52 29.79 7.24
C GLY A 1042 -13.37 30.98 7.73
N ILE A 1043 -14.53 31.25 7.15
CA ILE A 1043 -15.45 32.33 7.55
C ILE A 1043 -15.96 32.10 8.98
N SER A 1044 -15.78 33.05 9.90
CA SER A 1044 -16.36 32.92 11.25
C SER A 1044 -17.89 32.98 11.28
N ALA A 1045 -18.51 32.02 11.96
CA ALA A 1045 -19.91 32.08 12.40
C ALA A 1045 -20.03 32.84 13.73
N SER A 1046 -21.22 33.35 14.05
CA SER A 1046 -21.47 34.02 15.33
C SER A 1046 -21.70 33.00 16.45
N SER A 1047 -20.93 33.04 17.54
CA SER A 1047 -21.09 32.14 18.70
C SER A 1047 -22.51 32.12 19.25
N ASP A 1048 -23.19 33.27 19.21
CA ASP A 1048 -24.54 33.46 19.72
C ASP A 1048 -25.59 32.79 18.80
N GLY A 1049 -25.26 32.65 17.51
CA GLY A 1049 -26.03 31.94 16.49
C GLY A 1049 -25.82 30.43 16.51
N VAL A 1050 -24.60 29.94 16.80
CA VAL A 1050 -24.27 28.51 16.75
C VAL A 1050 -25.00 27.67 17.80
N LYS A 1051 -25.55 26.54 17.38
CA LYS A 1051 -26.27 25.55 18.20
C LYS A 1051 -25.89 24.13 17.78
N LEU A 1052 -26.05 23.17 18.70
CA LEU A 1052 -25.93 21.74 18.40
C LEU A 1052 -27.25 21.22 17.82
N MET A 1053 -27.22 20.74 16.58
CA MET A 1053 -28.27 19.88 16.02
C MET A 1053 -28.14 18.48 16.61
N VAL A 1054 -29.27 17.90 17.01
CA VAL A 1054 -29.38 16.52 17.48
C VAL A 1054 -30.48 15.84 16.68
N ASP A 1055 -30.14 14.82 15.91
CA ASP A 1055 -31.09 14.12 15.05
C ASP A 1055 -30.83 12.60 15.04
N HIS A 1056 -31.68 11.85 14.36
CA HIS A 1056 -31.53 10.42 14.14
C HIS A 1056 -30.45 10.12 13.09
N SER A 1057 -29.81 8.96 13.20
CA SER A 1057 -28.82 8.47 12.24
C SER A 1057 -29.42 8.10 10.89
N LEU A 1058 -28.54 7.95 9.89
CA LEU A 1058 -28.91 7.77 8.49
C LEU A 1058 -29.14 6.30 8.11
N ASP A 1059 -28.37 5.38 8.70
CA ASP A 1059 -28.52 3.94 8.52
C ASP A 1059 -28.19 3.19 9.82
N ASP A 1060 -29.17 3.13 10.72
CA ASP A 1060 -29.07 2.37 11.97
C ASP A 1060 -28.80 0.87 11.73
N ALA A 1061 -29.10 0.32 10.55
CA ALA A 1061 -28.94 -1.10 10.26
C ALA A 1061 -27.47 -1.45 9.97
N LEU A 1062 -26.79 -0.67 9.14
CA LEU A 1062 -25.36 -0.84 8.85
C LEU A 1062 -24.49 -0.50 10.07
N LEU A 1063 -24.82 0.57 10.80
CA LEU A 1063 -24.11 0.93 12.03
C LEU A 1063 -24.32 -0.13 13.14
N SER A 1064 -25.52 -0.74 13.23
CA SER A 1064 -25.77 -1.91 14.10
C SER A 1064 -24.95 -3.13 13.69
N ALA A 1065 -24.88 -3.42 12.39
CA ALA A 1065 -24.12 -4.57 11.87
C ALA A 1065 -22.62 -4.44 12.17
N TYR A 1066 -22.08 -3.21 12.12
CA TYR A 1066 -20.70 -2.94 12.54
C TYR A 1066 -20.51 -3.21 14.04
N ILE A 1067 -21.29 -2.58 14.92
CA ILE A 1067 -21.14 -2.72 16.38
C ILE A 1067 -21.26 -4.17 16.83
N ASN A 1068 -22.23 -4.93 16.31
CA ASN A 1068 -22.40 -6.34 16.68
C ASN A 1068 -21.29 -7.27 16.14
N ARG A 1069 -20.45 -6.79 15.22
CA ARG A 1069 -19.24 -7.49 14.75
C ARG A 1069 -17.98 -7.09 15.53
N THR A 1070 -17.97 -5.94 16.19
CA THR A 1070 -16.78 -5.38 16.86
C THR A 1070 -17.02 -5.11 18.35
N SER A 1071 -17.67 -4.00 18.71
CA SER A 1071 -17.85 -3.54 20.10
C SER A 1071 -18.92 -4.30 20.90
N ASN A 1072 -19.66 -5.23 20.28
CA ASN A 1072 -20.77 -5.97 20.90
C ASN A 1072 -20.90 -7.42 20.38
N THR A 1073 -19.78 -8.09 20.12
CA THR A 1073 -19.73 -9.48 19.61
C THR A 1073 -20.51 -10.49 20.44
N GLU A 1074 -20.56 -10.33 21.77
CA GLU A 1074 -21.31 -11.19 22.68
C GLU A 1074 -22.79 -10.80 22.84
N GLY A 1075 -23.23 -9.67 22.26
CA GLY A 1075 -24.58 -9.13 22.44
C GLY A 1075 -24.87 -8.59 23.85
N LYS A 1076 -23.83 -8.34 24.67
CA LYS A 1076 -23.93 -7.82 26.05
C LYS A 1076 -24.68 -6.49 26.13
N TYR A 1077 -24.44 -5.59 25.17
CA TYR A 1077 -24.94 -4.22 25.17
C TYR A 1077 -26.15 -4.03 24.26
N SER A 1078 -27.00 -3.10 24.67
CA SER A 1078 -27.92 -2.38 23.79
C SER A 1078 -27.35 -1.01 23.47
N TYR A 1079 -27.84 -0.37 22.42
CA TYR A 1079 -27.32 0.93 21.98
C TYR A 1079 -28.41 1.89 21.50
N GLN A 1080 -28.09 3.18 21.50
CA GLN A 1080 -28.87 4.25 20.87
C GLN A 1080 -27.96 5.07 19.97
N PHE A 1081 -28.38 5.30 18.72
CA PHE A 1081 -27.64 6.15 17.78
C PHE A 1081 -28.19 7.58 17.73
N ARG A 1082 -27.33 8.56 17.44
CA ARG A 1082 -27.69 9.93 17.05
C ARG A 1082 -26.73 10.45 15.99
N TYR A 1083 -27.24 11.23 15.03
CA TYR A 1083 -26.42 12.10 14.20
C TYR A 1083 -26.35 13.47 14.89
N LEU A 1084 -25.14 13.95 15.15
CA LEU A 1084 -24.91 15.26 15.75
C LEU A 1084 -24.28 16.19 14.71
N ASP A 1085 -24.55 17.49 14.80
CA ASP A 1085 -23.84 18.51 14.02
C ASP A 1085 -23.94 19.91 14.65
N LEU A 1086 -23.16 20.86 14.15
CA LEU A 1086 -23.25 22.28 14.48
C LEU A 1086 -23.90 23.09 13.35
N VAL A 1087 -24.80 24.00 13.73
CA VAL A 1087 -25.46 24.93 12.79
C VAL A 1087 -25.52 26.34 13.34
N ASP A 1088 -25.37 27.36 12.48
CA ASP A 1088 -25.69 28.75 12.80
C ASP A 1088 -27.19 29.01 12.55
N THR A 1089 -27.98 29.00 13.63
CA THR A 1089 -29.43 29.24 13.57
C THR A 1089 -29.78 30.72 13.32
N SER A 1090 -28.79 31.62 13.34
CA SER A 1090 -28.99 33.04 12.98
C SER A 1090 -28.76 33.33 11.49
N ASN A 1091 -28.28 32.33 10.73
CA ASN A 1091 -27.95 32.44 9.31
C ASN A 1091 -28.44 31.20 8.55
N GLY A 1092 -29.76 31.03 8.43
CA GLY A 1092 -30.39 30.00 7.59
C GLY A 1092 -30.01 28.54 7.90
N ASN A 1093 -29.76 28.20 9.17
CA ASN A 1093 -29.25 26.89 9.62
C ASN A 1093 -28.02 26.40 8.83
N THR A 1094 -27.08 27.32 8.56
CA THR A 1094 -25.83 27.00 7.86
C THR A 1094 -24.96 26.05 8.69
N TYR A 1095 -24.38 25.04 8.05
CA TYR A 1095 -23.47 24.07 8.66
C TYR A 1095 -22.16 24.74 9.13
N VAL A 1096 -21.68 24.34 10.31
CA VAL A 1096 -20.57 24.97 11.03
C VAL A 1096 -19.57 23.92 11.51
N THR A 1097 -18.27 24.22 11.44
CA THR A 1097 -17.19 23.46 12.09
C THR A 1097 -16.59 24.24 13.26
N MET A 1098 -15.90 23.55 14.17
CA MET A 1098 -15.06 24.19 15.21
C MET A 1098 -13.68 24.56 14.65
N GLY A 1099 -12.93 25.41 15.37
CA GLY A 1099 -11.51 25.63 15.09
C GLY A 1099 -10.66 24.38 15.33
N ALA A 1100 -9.57 24.25 14.56
CA ALA A 1100 -8.65 23.11 14.67
C ALA A 1100 -8.17 22.90 16.12
N GLY A 1101 -8.30 21.66 16.62
CA GLY A 1101 -7.93 21.27 17.98
C GLY A 1101 -8.90 21.68 19.10
N GLN A 1102 -9.95 22.46 18.80
CA GLN A 1102 -10.96 22.83 19.80
C GLN A 1102 -11.95 21.68 20.03
N LYS A 1103 -12.50 21.57 21.25
CA LYS A 1103 -13.42 20.49 21.63
C LYS A 1103 -14.72 20.98 22.27
N MET A 1104 -15.74 20.14 22.26
CA MET A 1104 -17.00 20.33 22.99
C MET A 1104 -17.26 19.17 23.95
N ASN A 1105 -17.80 19.48 25.12
CA ASN A 1105 -18.32 18.50 26.07
C ASN A 1105 -19.78 18.20 25.71
N LEU A 1106 -20.08 16.96 25.36
CA LEU A 1106 -21.44 16.46 25.16
C LEU A 1106 -21.92 15.73 26.40
N TYR A 1107 -23.20 15.90 26.73
CA TYR A 1107 -23.86 15.29 27.89
C TYR A 1107 -25.10 14.54 27.40
N TRP A 1108 -24.97 13.23 27.20
CA TRP A 1108 -26.05 12.35 26.74
C TRP A 1108 -26.88 11.88 27.95
N PRO A 1109 -28.21 12.10 28.01
CA PRO A 1109 -29.03 11.65 29.14
C PRO A 1109 -28.98 10.13 29.27
N VAL A 1110 -28.76 9.61 30.49
CA VAL A 1110 -28.68 8.16 30.73
C VAL A 1110 -30.03 7.51 30.37
N PRO A 1111 -30.05 6.47 29.50
CA PRO A 1111 -31.28 5.76 29.14
C PRO A 1111 -32.05 5.24 30.36
N SER A 1112 -33.37 5.40 30.35
CA SER A 1112 -34.25 5.06 31.49
C SER A 1112 -34.39 3.56 31.74
N ASP A 1113 -33.92 2.72 30.81
CA ASP A 1113 -33.87 1.27 30.90
C ASP A 1113 -32.44 0.71 31.05
N ALA A 1114 -31.43 1.56 31.26
CA ALA A 1114 -30.08 1.14 31.61
C ALA A 1114 -29.99 0.62 33.06
N LYS A 1115 -29.18 -0.40 33.30
CA LYS A 1115 -28.88 -0.91 34.66
C LYS A 1115 -28.36 0.22 35.56
N SER A 1116 -28.74 0.18 36.83
CA SER A 1116 -28.33 1.19 37.82
C SER A 1116 -26.81 1.38 37.96
N ASN A 1117 -26.05 0.33 37.62
CA ASN A 1117 -24.58 0.23 37.60
C ASN A 1117 -24.03 -0.09 36.18
N SER A 1118 -24.76 0.25 35.11
CA SER A 1118 -24.34 -0.03 33.74
C SER A 1118 -22.95 0.54 33.43
N GLU A 1119 -22.12 -0.28 32.78
CA GLU A 1119 -21.02 0.22 31.95
C GLU A 1119 -21.62 1.06 30.80
N PHE A 1120 -20.95 2.15 30.42
CA PHE A 1120 -21.35 3.01 29.31
C PHE A 1120 -20.15 3.18 28.36
N ARG A 1121 -20.41 3.10 27.05
CA ARG A 1121 -19.39 3.27 26.01
C ARG A 1121 -19.93 4.17 24.91
N ILE A 1122 -19.08 5.02 24.34
CA ILE A 1122 -19.42 5.92 23.24
C ILE A 1122 -18.60 5.50 22.02
N ILE A 1123 -19.27 5.05 20.95
CA ILE A 1123 -18.63 4.79 19.65
C ILE A 1123 -18.91 5.98 18.72
N HIS A 1124 -17.86 6.56 18.15
CA HIS A 1124 -17.89 7.72 17.26
C HIS A 1124 -17.52 7.29 15.84
N PHE A 1125 -18.48 7.38 14.92
CA PHE A 1125 -18.31 7.00 13.51
C PHE A 1125 -17.68 8.15 12.72
N LYS A 1126 -16.44 8.50 13.07
CA LYS A 1126 -15.77 9.72 12.65
C LYS A 1126 -15.67 9.82 11.12
N GLY A 1127 -16.12 10.95 10.58
CA GLY A 1127 -16.12 11.20 9.13
C GLY A 1127 -17.15 10.39 8.33
N ILE A 1128 -18.21 9.84 8.93
CA ILE A 1128 -19.37 9.35 8.18
C ILE A 1128 -20.38 10.50 8.05
N ASP A 1129 -20.15 11.37 7.07
CA ASP A 1129 -20.90 12.62 6.86
C ASP A 1129 -22.26 12.43 6.18
N ARG A 1130 -23.22 13.32 6.46
CA ARG A 1130 -24.55 13.44 5.81
C ARG A 1130 -24.55 13.77 4.32
N ASP A 1131 -23.39 13.73 3.69
CA ASP A 1131 -23.06 14.32 2.39
C ASP A 1131 -22.51 13.31 1.37
N SER A 1132 -22.56 12.02 1.70
CA SER A 1132 -21.89 10.93 0.98
C SER A 1132 -22.87 10.04 0.22
N ASP A 1133 -22.64 9.88 -1.09
CA ASP A 1133 -23.26 8.83 -1.92
C ASP A 1133 -22.48 7.50 -1.86
N ALA A 1134 -21.33 7.44 -1.17
CA ALA A 1134 -20.51 6.23 -1.03
C ALA A 1134 -21.09 5.26 0.01
N ASP A 1135 -20.86 3.95 -0.17
CA ASP A 1135 -21.39 2.90 0.69
C ASP A 1135 -20.81 3.03 2.12
N VAL A 1136 -21.68 3.08 3.12
CA VAL A 1136 -21.29 3.17 4.54
C VAL A 1136 -20.41 1.97 4.95
N ASN A 1137 -20.59 0.79 4.34
CA ASN A 1137 -19.72 -0.37 4.56
C ASN A 1137 -18.30 -0.15 4.03
N GLU A 1138 -18.14 0.53 2.89
CA GLU A 1138 -16.84 0.87 2.31
C GLU A 1138 -16.14 1.96 3.13
N LEU A 1139 -16.88 2.98 3.56
CA LEU A 1139 -16.36 3.97 4.52
C LEU A 1139 -15.90 3.29 5.82
N LEU A 1140 -16.61 2.30 6.34
CA LEU A 1140 -16.26 1.55 7.55
C LEU A 1140 -15.04 0.62 7.41
N THR A 1141 -14.44 0.45 6.22
CA THR A 1141 -13.12 -0.21 6.07
C THR A 1141 -11.94 0.76 6.15
N THR A 1142 -12.17 2.05 5.88
CA THR A 1142 -11.13 3.09 5.81
C THR A 1142 -11.24 4.15 6.91
N ARG A 1143 -12.42 4.31 7.51
CA ARG A 1143 -12.75 5.23 8.60
C ARG A 1143 -13.24 4.41 9.80
N ILE A 1144 -12.27 3.80 10.49
CA ILE A 1144 -12.53 2.93 11.65
C ILE A 1144 -13.13 3.78 12.79
N PRO A 1145 -14.32 3.43 13.33
CA PRO A 1145 -14.94 4.17 14.43
C PRO A 1145 -14.09 4.17 15.70
N GLU A 1146 -14.05 5.32 16.39
CA GLU A 1146 -13.31 5.54 17.63
C GLU A 1146 -14.19 5.17 18.85
N GLU A 1147 -13.63 4.51 19.87
CA GLU A 1147 -14.27 4.43 21.19
C GLU A 1147 -13.78 5.59 22.08
N LEU A 1148 -14.72 6.42 22.55
CA LEU A 1148 -14.41 7.64 23.31
C LEU A 1148 -14.57 7.44 24.82
N THR A 1149 -13.57 7.88 25.57
CA THR A 1149 -13.60 7.94 27.04
C THR A 1149 -14.80 8.77 27.52
N CYS A 1150 -15.62 8.21 28.41
CA CYS A 1150 -16.79 8.87 28.96
C CYS A 1150 -16.91 8.65 30.48
N GLU A 1151 -17.64 9.55 31.16
CA GLU A 1151 -17.91 9.49 32.60
C GLU A 1151 -19.39 9.73 32.90
N THR A 1152 -19.93 9.15 33.99
CA THR A 1152 -21.31 9.44 34.42
C THR A 1152 -21.34 10.62 35.39
N VAL A 1153 -21.91 11.74 34.95
CA VAL A 1153 -22.10 12.95 35.77
C VAL A 1153 -23.55 13.12 36.20
N THR A 1154 -23.79 13.89 37.27
CA THR A 1154 -25.15 14.28 37.70
C THR A 1154 -25.29 15.79 37.64
N ILE A 1155 -26.23 16.29 36.85
CA ILE A 1155 -26.51 17.72 36.65
C ILE A 1155 -27.99 17.95 36.95
N GLY A 1156 -28.32 18.96 37.78
CA GLY A 1156 -29.71 19.26 38.15
C GLY A 1156 -30.49 18.13 38.84
N GLY A 1157 -29.82 17.03 39.24
CA GLY A 1157 -30.44 15.80 39.75
C GLY A 1157 -30.72 14.72 38.70
N GLN A 1158 -30.37 14.95 37.43
CA GLN A 1158 -30.46 14.00 36.31
C GLN A 1158 -29.06 13.44 35.99
N LYS A 1159 -28.97 12.15 35.63
CA LYS A 1159 -27.69 11.52 35.19
C LYS A 1159 -27.45 11.71 33.70
N PHE A 1160 -26.20 11.99 33.33
CA PHE A 1160 -25.72 12.09 31.95
C PHE A 1160 -24.41 11.32 31.78
N VAL A 1161 -24.22 10.71 30.61
CA VAL A 1161 -22.91 10.25 30.12
C VAL A 1161 -22.23 11.45 29.46
N LYS A 1162 -21.14 11.93 30.05
CA LYS A 1162 -20.33 13.04 29.53
C LYS A 1162 -19.12 12.49 28.76
N PHE A 1163 -18.86 13.06 27.59
CA PHE A 1163 -17.68 12.79 26.76
C PHE A 1163 -17.27 14.06 26.00
N ALA A 1164 -16.03 14.09 25.48
CA ALA A 1164 -15.50 15.23 24.74
C ALA A 1164 -15.22 14.87 23.28
N VAL A 1165 -15.59 15.76 22.35
CA VAL A 1165 -15.47 15.54 20.89
C VAL A 1165 -14.76 16.69 20.19
N ASP A 1166 -14.07 16.37 19.09
CA ASP A 1166 -13.38 17.29 18.17
C ASP A 1166 -14.12 17.45 16.82
N SER A 1167 -14.91 16.45 16.42
CA SER A 1167 -15.79 16.48 15.23
C SER A 1167 -17.19 15.96 15.54
N PHE A 1168 -18.11 16.09 14.59
CA PHE A 1168 -19.50 15.62 14.69
C PHE A 1168 -19.87 14.72 13.50
N SER A 1169 -20.48 13.58 13.80
CA SER A 1169 -20.95 12.57 12.84
C SER A 1169 -21.97 11.65 13.56
N PRO A 1170 -22.26 10.40 13.13
CA PRO A 1170 -23.01 9.45 13.94
C PRO A 1170 -22.25 9.05 15.21
N PHE A 1171 -22.96 8.98 16.34
CA PHE A 1171 -22.48 8.43 17.60
C PHE A 1171 -23.44 7.33 18.08
N ALA A 1172 -22.90 6.30 18.74
CA ALA A 1172 -23.67 5.30 19.47
C ALA A 1172 -23.32 5.30 20.97
N LEU A 1173 -24.34 5.44 21.82
CA LEU A 1173 -24.22 5.15 23.25
C LEU A 1173 -24.58 3.69 23.50
N LEU A 1174 -23.63 2.88 23.94
CA LEU A 1174 -23.81 1.49 24.38
C LEU A 1174 -24.01 1.43 25.90
N TYR A 1175 -24.91 0.55 26.35
CA TYR A 1175 -25.28 0.35 27.75
C TYR A 1175 -25.90 -1.05 27.97
N GLU A 1176 -25.89 -1.55 29.19
CA GLU A 1176 -26.60 -2.77 29.56
C GLU A 1176 -28.04 -2.44 29.97
N LYS A 1177 -29.03 -3.09 29.35
CA LYS A 1177 -30.44 -2.96 29.77
C LYS A 1177 -30.70 -3.69 31.09
N ASP A 1178 -31.52 -3.10 31.95
CA ASP A 1178 -31.99 -3.77 33.16
C ASP A 1178 -33.01 -4.86 32.79
N THR A 1179 -32.58 -6.11 32.88
CA THR A 1179 -33.40 -7.29 32.58
C THR A 1179 -34.23 -7.77 33.77
N SER A 1180 -34.25 -7.03 34.89
CA SER A 1180 -35.14 -7.34 36.01
C SER A 1180 -36.60 -7.08 35.63
N THR A 1181 -37.39 -8.16 35.54
CA THR A 1181 -38.82 -8.09 35.22
C THR A 1181 -39.54 -7.16 36.22
N PRO A 1182 -40.25 -6.11 35.79
CA PRO A 1182 -40.84 -5.12 36.69
C PRO A 1182 -41.78 -5.74 37.74
N THR A 1183 -41.31 -5.81 39.00
CA THR A 1183 -42.05 -6.32 40.15
C THR A 1183 -43.08 -5.30 40.64
N GLN A 1184 -44.23 -5.29 39.97
CA GLN A 1184 -45.43 -4.50 40.34
C GLN A 1184 -45.81 -4.65 41.83
N PRO A 1185 -45.83 -3.56 42.62
CA PRO A 1185 -46.61 -3.46 43.85
C PRO A 1185 -47.99 -2.87 43.51
N SER A 1186 -49.07 -3.55 43.88
CA SER A 1186 -50.44 -3.10 43.54
C SER A 1186 -50.99 -2.04 44.49
N GLY A 1187 -51.68 -1.01 43.97
CA GLY A 1187 -52.62 -0.22 44.77
C GLY A 1187 -53.10 1.10 44.15
N GLY A 1188 -54.42 1.36 44.22
CA GLY A 1188 -54.99 2.71 44.09
C GLY A 1188 -55.74 3.01 42.79
N GLU A 1189 -57.06 2.81 42.82
CA GLU A 1189 -58.04 3.02 41.74
C GLU A 1189 -58.04 4.44 41.12
N ALA A 1190 -58.46 4.53 39.84
CA ALA A 1190 -58.62 5.78 39.10
C ALA A 1190 -60.03 6.39 39.22
N PRO A 1191 -60.19 7.74 39.19
CA PRO A 1191 -61.50 8.39 39.15
C PRO A 1191 -61.90 8.96 37.77
N ASN A 1192 -62.99 8.41 37.22
CA ASN A 1192 -64.09 9.07 36.49
C ASN A 1192 -63.86 10.07 35.32
N GLN A 1193 -64.40 9.66 34.15
CA GLN A 1193 -65.34 10.37 33.25
C GLN A 1193 -65.62 11.88 33.43
N PRO A 1194 -65.85 12.62 32.32
CA PRO A 1194 -67.04 12.45 31.44
C PRO A 1194 -66.84 11.49 30.26
N GLY A 1195 -67.84 11.02 29.51
CA GLY A 1195 -69.29 11.27 29.56
C GLY A 1195 -69.87 11.32 28.13
N THR A 1196 -70.73 10.39 27.75
CA THR A 1196 -71.24 10.21 26.37
C THR A 1196 -72.39 11.15 25.99
N PRO A 1197 -72.72 11.21 24.69
CA PRO A 1197 -74.12 11.12 24.25
C PRO A 1197 -74.42 9.85 23.42
N ASP A 1198 -75.70 9.53 23.30
CA ASP A 1198 -76.22 8.26 22.76
C ASP A 1198 -76.28 8.14 21.22
N THR A 1199 -76.49 6.89 20.78
CA THR A 1199 -76.78 6.47 19.39
C THR A 1199 -78.07 7.07 18.80
N PRO A 1200 -78.32 6.86 17.49
CA PRO A 1200 -79.42 5.92 17.20
C PRO A 1200 -79.23 4.99 15.98
N VAL A 1201 -79.66 3.73 16.19
CA VAL A 1201 -80.43 2.87 15.25
C VAL A 1201 -79.73 2.28 14.01
N THR A 1202 -79.66 0.94 14.01
CA THR A 1202 -79.45 0.06 12.84
C THR A 1202 -80.62 0.09 11.84
N PRO A 1203 -80.37 -0.22 10.57
CA PRO A 1203 -81.09 -1.38 10.02
C PRO A 1203 -80.30 -2.27 9.03
N ASN A 1204 -80.38 -3.58 9.28
CA ASN A 1204 -80.69 -4.67 8.35
C ASN A 1204 -79.99 -4.83 6.97
N GLN A 1205 -79.76 -6.11 6.64
CA GLN A 1205 -79.63 -6.69 5.28
C GLN A 1205 -80.82 -6.31 4.35
N PRO A 1206 -80.79 -6.58 3.02
CA PRO A 1206 -79.76 -7.31 2.24
C PRO A 1206 -79.31 -6.63 0.92
N ASN A 1207 -78.28 -7.18 0.25
CA ASN A 1207 -78.42 -7.79 -1.09
C ASN A 1207 -77.10 -8.27 -1.71
N THR A 1208 -77.02 -9.59 -1.93
CA THR A 1208 -76.34 -10.24 -3.08
C THR A 1208 -77.00 -9.82 -4.40
N PRO A 1209 -76.42 -10.06 -5.60
CA PRO A 1209 -75.27 -10.93 -5.96
C PRO A 1209 -74.14 -10.11 -6.66
N ASP A 1210 -73.07 -10.61 -7.33
CA ASP A 1210 -72.84 -11.89 -8.03
C ASP A 1210 -71.47 -12.56 -7.74
N VAL A 1211 -71.57 -13.86 -7.43
CA VAL A 1211 -70.61 -14.93 -7.79
C VAL A 1211 -71.07 -15.43 -9.16
N PRO A 1212 -70.22 -15.58 -10.21
CA PRO A 1212 -69.08 -16.52 -10.24
C PRO A 1212 -67.72 -15.90 -10.66
N SER A 1213 -66.58 -16.60 -10.60
CA SER A 1213 -66.34 -18.02 -10.30
C SER A 1213 -64.95 -18.28 -9.68
N ASN A 1214 -64.92 -19.12 -8.64
CA ASN A 1214 -63.85 -20.12 -8.44
C ASN A 1214 -64.26 -21.39 -9.26
N PRO A 1215 -63.35 -22.20 -9.83
CA PRO A 1215 -62.41 -23.02 -9.06
C PRO A 1215 -60.95 -23.02 -9.61
N GLY A 1216 -59.94 -23.49 -8.89
CA GLY A 1216 -59.92 -23.95 -7.49
C GLY A 1216 -58.64 -24.71 -7.13
N THR A 1217 -58.38 -24.88 -5.83
CA THR A 1217 -57.42 -25.84 -5.24
C THR A 1217 -57.89 -27.29 -5.47
N PRO A 1218 -57.03 -28.35 -5.43
CA PRO A 1218 -55.92 -28.49 -4.46
C PRO A 1218 -54.62 -29.22 -4.88
N ASP A 1219 -53.63 -29.09 -3.99
CA ASP A 1219 -52.57 -30.06 -3.62
C ASP A 1219 -51.52 -30.62 -4.62
N ARG A 1220 -50.40 -31.01 -4.01
CA ARG A 1220 -49.32 -31.94 -4.46
C ARG A 1220 -48.20 -31.39 -5.35
N THR A 1221 -47.04 -31.21 -4.71
CA THR A 1221 -45.74 -31.66 -5.26
C THR A 1221 -45.64 -33.20 -5.16
N PRO A 1222 -44.66 -33.91 -5.79
CA PRO A 1222 -43.51 -33.42 -6.58
C PRO A 1222 -43.31 -34.12 -7.96
N LYS A 1223 -42.19 -33.77 -8.63
CA LYS A 1223 -41.36 -34.51 -9.63
C LYS A 1223 -41.48 -34.23 -11.15
N THR A 1224 -40.39 -33.64 -11.67
CA THR A 1224 -39.56 -34.00 -12.86
C THR A 1224 -40.18 -34.19 -14.25
N GLY A 1225 -39.55 -33.57 -15.26
CA GLY A 1225 -39.68 -33.92 -16.67
C GLY A 1225 -38.81 -33.05 -17.59
N ASP A 1226 -37.65 -33.56 -18.03
CA ASP A 1226 -36.71 -32.87 -18.91
C ASP A 1226 -37.10 -32.90 -20.39
N THR A 1227 -36.63 -31.91 -21.16
CA THR A 1227 -36.19 -32.13 -22.56
C THR A 1227 -34.98 -31.24 -22.92
N MET A 1228 -33.77 -31.68 -22.58
CA MET A 1228 -32.51 -31.13 -23.14
C MET A 1228 -32.00 -32.02 -24.28
N ASN A 1229 -31.47 -31.40 -25.34
CA ASN A 1229 -31.32 -32.05 -26.65
C ASN A 1229 -30.02 -32.88 -26.78
N LEU A 1230 -30.04 -34.09 -26.21
CA LEU A 1230 -28.89 -35.01 -26.10
C LEU A 1230 -28.19 -35.33 -27.45
N ALA A 1231 -28.91 -35.26 -28.56
CA ALA A 1231 -28.38 -35.56 -29.90
C ALA A 1231 -27.28 -34.58 -30.34
N LEU A 1232 -27.35 -33.31 -29.91
CA LEU A 1232 -26.37 -32.28 -30.30
C LEU A 1232 -25.00 -32.51 -29.64
N TRP A 1233 -25.00 -32.90 -28.36
CA TRP A 1233 -23.79 -33.19 -27.59
C TRP A 1233 -23.06 -34.45 -28.08
N LEU A 1234 -23.80 -35.51 -28.42
CA LEU A 1234 -23.22 -36.72 -29.00
C LEU A 1234 -22.61 -36.47 -30.39
N SER A 1235 -23.17 -35.54 -31.17
CA SER A 1235 -22.58 -35.11 -32.45
C SER A 1235 -21.24 -34.39 -32.25
N LEU A 1236 -21.14 -33.51 -31.25
CA LEU A 1236 -19.92 -32.75 -30.95
C LEU A 1236 -18.78 -33.65 -30.43
N MET A 1237 -19.08 -34.60 -29.53
CA MET A 1237 -18.08 -35.59 -29.07
C MET A 1237 -17.61 -36.51 -30.20
N GLY A 1238 -18.48 -36.86 -31.16
CA GLY A 1238 -18.09 -37.66 -32.32
C GLY A 1238 -17.06 -36.97 -33.22
N LEU A 1239 -17.18 -35.65 -33.38
CA LEU A 1239 -16.26 -34.85 -34.21
C LEU A 1239 -14.89 -34.62 -33.54
N SER A 1240 -14.84 -34.38 -32.23
CA SER A 1240 -13.56 -34.19 -31.52
C SER A 1240 -12.72 -35.48 -31.49
N LEU A 1241 -13.35 -36.63 -31.26
CA LEU A 1241 -12.68 -37.94 -31.34
C LEU A 1241 -12.12 -38.27 -32.73
N ALA A 1242 -12.81 -37.85 -33.80
CA ALA A 1242 -12.33 -38.01 -35.17
C ALA A 1242 -11.08 -37.16 -35.45
N GLY A 1243 -11.03 -35.92 -34.94
CA GLY A 1243 -9.85 -35.05 -35.02
C GLY A 1243 -8.64 -35.65 -34.31
N LEU A 1244 -8.83 -36.15 -33.07
CA LEU A 1244 -7.79 -36.74 -32.24
C LEU A 1244 -7.12 -37.96 -32.90
N PHE A 1245 -7.90 -38.82 -33.58
CA PHE A 1245 -7.37 -39.93 -34.38
C PHE A 1245 -6.62 -39.46 -35.63
N GLY A 1246 -7.01 -38.33 -36.24
CA GLY A 1246 -6.27 -37.72 -37.35
C GLY A 1246 -4.86 -37.30 -36.94
N SER A 1247 -4.72 -36.57 -35.84
CA SER A 1247 -3.44 -36.12 -35.29
C SER A 1247 -2.48 -37.28 -34.99
N LEU A 1248 -2.98 -38.35 -34.35
CA LEU A 1248 -2.20 -39.55 -34.04
C LEU A 1248 -1.65 -40.26 -35.30
N ILE A 1249 -2.38 -40.21 -36.42
CA ILE A 1249 -1.92 -40.80 -37.69
C ILE A 1249 -0.82 -39.93 -38.35
N VAL A 1250 -0.86 -38.61 -38.19
CA VAL A 1250 0.18 -37.70 -38.68
C VAL A 1250 1.49 -37.86 -37.88
N VAL A 1251 1.41 -37.84 -36.54
CA VAL A 1251 2.58 -38.02 -35.66
C VAL A 1251 3.30 -39.34 -35.96
N LYS A 1252 2.55 -40.44 -36.12
CA LYS A 1252 3.11 -41.76 -36.42
C LYS A 1252 3.74 -41.88 -37.82
N LYS A 1253 3.46 -40.94 -38.72
CA LYS A 1253 4.02 -40.88 -40.09
C LYS A 1253 5.35 -40.12 -40.15
N ASN A 1254 5.55 -39.10 -39.31
CA ASN A 1254 6.80 -38.34 -39.25
C ASN A 1254 7.94 -39.12 -38.58
N SER A 1255 7.63 -39.96 -37.59
CA SER A 1255 8.59 -40.88 -36.94
C SER A 1255 9.37 -41.77 -37.93
N TYR A 1256 8.81 -42.04 -39.13
CA TYR A 1256 9.45 -42.85 -40.17
C TYR A 1256 10.36 -42.08 -41.16
N ARG A 1257 10.53 -40.75 -41.02
CA ARG A 1257 11.41 -39.96 -41.90
C ARG A 1257 12.72 -39.48 -41.27
N GLY A 1258 12.84 -39.43 -39.94
CA GLY A 1258 14.09 -39.02 -39.26
C GLY A 1258 15.26 -39.99 -39.42
N LYS A 1259 15.02 -41.29 -39.62
CA LYS A 1259 16.07 -42.32 -39.78
C LYS A 1259 16.74 -42.32 -41.16
N ARG A 1260 17.23 -41.17 -41.65
CA ARG A 1260 18.04 -41.11 -42.89
C ARG A 1260 18.99 -39.93 -43.11
N MET A 1261 19.63 -39.41 -42.05
CA MET A 1261 20.99 -38.85 -42.13
C MET A 1261 21.82 -39.40 -40.97
N LYS A 1262 23.13 -39.50 -41.15
CA LYS A 1262 24.08 -40.20 -40.27
C LYS A 1262 25.51 -39.77 -40.59
#